data_AF-A0A7V9MS45-F1
#
_entry.id   AF-A0A7V9MS45-F1
#
_cell.length_a   1.000
_cell.length_b   1.000
_cell.length_c   1.000
_cell.angle_alpha   90.00
_cell.angle_beta   90.00
_cell.angle_gamma   90.00
#
_symmetry.space_group_name_H-M   'P 1'
#
loop_
_entity.id
_entity.type
_entity.pdbx_description
1 polymer ?
#
loop_
_entity_poly.entity_id
_entity_poly.type
_entity_poly.pdbx_seq_one_letter_code
_entity_poly.pdbx_strand_id
1 'polypeptide(L)'
;MAAAIATTLLVPGQARGEIAGSVAALEAQLEEVLLDSLGDRADAEDWEALRKANAGFVSTLTSHAAQEYWQRASETLSTNDNNTPIGFRSGVGGGLPAALQHTIALEMLDSLRVGDVTAAQQWRALIALPKHASSVEGALALQRLGANHAQQEAVLRLLAREYITWQSTRVREKLDGLKRVVQAGLANPALADARMTEIDLLARFPREIQAAAGIEQPPLRSSQPISELTRAARAGDWAAFLERFARFRQDWEATLPSLLTPAEVERQGRLLVKLVRLVPKEYHNGVRDGQIVVPLEYREAKNFIVQAQQLVSELSGAWRQMNAPAFEKNAPPLMAKLEETERLIVAKADPAEVETRNRQTEEILTSGFGLTAQRLGTDKAAMNEIALEVRTALKNSLAAAQAGRWNEAESQRLEAYTTFDTELEKRVLPRDPELGLRAERSFLDGEEDLPGIKALLDQRKRGPSLEAAFTRTLQAVDDCAALLKVNLSPATVVYTVLTISAREGLEAVVVLAALLAGMRGVENRTTRKRVVTGAWLALGATALTFWLSRTLIQSLSRFGEKLESIVSVLAVVVLLMVTNWVFHKVYWVGWNAKLRKLSKTAGPSEESGLEWLSLVTVGFLTIYREGFETTLFLQSLILEAGMKWVLVGIALGAVMVGTTGLIIFVIGARLPYRKLLVFTGVLVVSILVTFLGSTVRLFQTVGWLPIHPLPALHVPTWMGFWLGIYPSVEGLAIPLLGFAYVGGAWLLVKWQALRRGAHAMREARETESFAAHPALAKRPPVS
;
A
#
# COMPACT_ATOMS: atom_id res chain seq x y z
N MET A 1 -44.84 -38.74 35.11
CA MET A 1 -44.55 -37.31 34.85
C MET A 1 -43.25 -37.06 34.07
N ALA A 2 -42.60 -38.09 33.50
CA ALA A 2 -41.43 -37.97 32.62
C ALA A 2 -41.70 -38.43 31.17
N ALA A 3 -42.97 -38.59 30.78
CA ALA A 3 -43.38 -38.99 29.42
C ALA A 3 -44.29 -37.96 28.72
N ALA A 4 -44.49 -36.78 29.34
CA ALA A 4 -45.34 -35.71 28.80
C ALA A 4 -44.54 -34.47 28.33
N ILE A 5 -43.20 -34.53 28.32
CA ILE A 5 -42.32 -33.45 27.85
C ILE A 5 -41.58 -33.84 26.55
N ALA A 6 -41.74 -35.09 26.08
CA ALA A 6 -41.10 -35.58 24.85
C ALA A 6 -41.97 -35.46 23.58
N THR A 7 -43.19 -34.91 23.67
CA THR A 7 -44.15 -34.88 22.54
C THR A 7 -44.46 -33.48 22.02
N THR A 8 -43.64 -32.47 22.36
CA THR A 8 -43.83 -31.07 21.90
C THR A 8 -42.59 -30.48 21.21
N LEU A 9 -41.64 -31.31 20.77
CA LEU A 9 -40.39 -30.88 20.11
C LEU A 9 -40.09 -31.61 18.79
N LEU A 10 -41.09 -32.17 18.12
CA LEU A 10 -40.91 -32.93 16.88
C LEU A 10 -41.85 -32.45 15.76
N VAL A 11 -41.84 -31.15 15.43
CA VAL A 11 -42.26 -30.67 14.09
C VAL A 11 -41.45 -29.43 13.62
N PRO A 12 -40.16 -29.58 13.23
CA PRO A 12 -39.57 -28.61 12.29
C PRO A 12 -38.94 -29.25 11.04
N GLY A 13 -39.03 -30.57 10.89
CA GLY A 13 -38.42 -31.32 9.77
C GLY A 13 -39.30 -31.48 8.53
N GLN A 14 -40.63 -31.62 8.68
CA GLN A 14 -41.53 -31.92 7.56
C GLN A 14 -41.75 -30.70 6.63
N ALA A 15 -41.99 -29.51 7.18
CA ALA A 15 -42.25 -28.31 6.36
C ALA A 15 -41.03 -27.84 5.53
N ARG A 16 -39.80 -28.02 6.04
CA ARG A 16 -38.56 -27.68 5.30
C ARG A 16 -38.35 -28.53 4.05
N GLY A 17 -38.81 -29.79 4.07
CA GLY A 17 -38.67 -30.72 2.95
C GLY A 17 -39.67 -30.47 1.83
N GLU A 18 -40.84 -29.91 2.14
CA GLU A 18 -41.94 -29.73 1.18
C GLU A 18 -41.70 -28.56 0.21
N ILE A 19 -41.27 -27.38 0.70
CA ILE A 19 -40.99 -26.20 -0.16
C ILE A 19 -39.79 -26.45 -1.06
N ALA A 20 -38.65 -26.84 -0.47
CA ALA A 20 -37.44 -27.11 -1.24
C ALA A 20 -37.62 -28.29 -2.20
N GLY A 21 -38.37 -29.32 -1.79
CA GLY A 21 -38.70 -30.47 -2.62
C GLY A 21 -39.60 -30.12 -3.80
N SER A 22 -40.63 -29.28 -3.59
CA SER A 22 -41.54 -28.87 -4.68
C SER A 22 -40.83 -27.98 -5.71
N VAL A 23 -39.99 -27.05 -5.25
CA VAL A 23 -39.18 -26.18 -6.14
C VAL A 23 -38.16 -27.00 -6.91
N ALA A 24 -37.42 -27.90 -6.25
CA ALA A 24 -36.44 -28.76 -6.94
C ALA A 24 -37.10 -29.69 -7.96
N ALA A 25 -38.27 -30.26 -7.63
CA ALA A 25 -39.03 -31.08 -8.57
C ALA A 25 -39.49 -30.29 -9.79
N LEU A 26 -39.95 -29.05 -9.59
CA LEU A 26 -40.33 -28.16 -10.69
C LEU A 26 -39.13 -27.76 -11.55
N GLU A 27 -38.01 -27.37 -10.95
CA GLU A 27 -36.78 -27.01 -11.69
C GLU A 27 -36.24 -28.18 -12.52
N ALA A 28 -36.22 -29.39 -11.96
CA ALA A 28 -35.80 -30.59 -12.67
C ALA A 28 -36.69 -30.87 -13.89
N GLN A 29 -38.01 -30.78 -13.73
CA GLN A 29 -38.95 -30.99 -14.83
C GLN A 29 -38.89 -29.87 -15.88
N LEU A 30 -38.65 -28.63 -15.48
CA LEU A 30 -38.42 -27.52 -16.40
C LEU A 30 -37.15 -27.73 -17.24
N GLU A 31 -36.07 -28.22 -16.63
CA GLU A 31 -34.82 -28.52 -17.33
C GLU A 31 -34.94 -29.71 -18.28
N GLU A 32 -35.62 -30.78 -17.85
CA GLU A 32 -35.92 -31.97 -18.65
C GLU A 32 -36.76 -31.61 -19.88
N VAL A 33 -37.90 -30.94 -19.68
CA VAL A 33 -38.76 -30.47 -20.77
C VAL A 33 -38.02 -29.52 -21.71
N LEU A 34 -37.15 -28.64 -21.19
CA LEU A 34 -36.31 -27.76 -22.01
C LEU A 34 -35.36 -28.59 -22.90
N LEU A 35 -34.61 -29.51 -22.31
CA LEU A 35 -33.61 -30.32 -23.02
C LEU A 35 -34.26 -31.16 -24.12
N ASP A 36 -35.37 -31.81 -23.81
CA ASP A 36 -36.08 -32.65 -24.78
C ASP A 36 -36.86 -31.83 -25.80
N SER A 37 -37.35 -30.64 -25.44
CA SER A 37 -37.91 -29.69 -26.41
C SER A 37 -36.87 -29.16 -27.40
N LEU A 38 -35.62 -28.98 -26.95
CA LEU A 38 -34.50 -28.56 -27.80
C LEU A 38 -33.99 -29.70 -28.70
N GLY A 39 -34.13 -30.95 -28.25
CA GLY A 39 -33.80 -32.15 -29.03
C GLY A 39 -34.92 -32.67 -29.92
N ASP A 40 -36.10 -32.03 -29.90
CA ASP A 40 -37.35 -32.50 -30.52
C ASP A 40 -37.77 -33.91 -30.07
N ARG A 41 -37.52 -34.22 -28.79
CA ARG A 41 -37.83 -35.48 -28.12
C ARG A 41 -38.93 -35.38 -27.07
N ALA A 42 -39.38 -34.17 -26.74
CA ALA A 42 -40.38 -33.95 -25.70
C ALA A 42 -41.71 -34.60 -26.07
N ASP A 43 -42.25 -35.41 -25.16
CA ASP A 43 -43.49 -36.14 -25.35
C ASP A 43 -44.60 -35.68 -24.37
N ALA A 44 -45.79 -36.29 -24.47
CA ALA A 44 -46.93 -35.92 -23.65
C ALA A 44 -46.73 -36.25 -22.15
N GLU A 45 -45.85 -37.21 -21.82
CA GLU A 45 -45.55 -37.60 -20.44
C GLU A 45 -44.69 -36.53 -19.77
N ASP A 46 -43.70 -35.96 -20.47
CA ASP A 46 -42.87 -34.86 -19.99
C ASP A 46 -43.74 -33.63 -19.60
N TRP A 47 -44.72 -33.30 -20.45
CA TRP A 47 -45.65 -32.19 -20.19
C TRP A 47 -46.62 -32.45 -19.03
N GLU A 48 -47.06 -33.69 -18.84
CA GLU A 48 -47.89 -34.09 -17.69
C GLU A 48 -47.08 -34.06 -16.39
N ALA A 49 -45.84 -34.53 -16.42
CA ALA A 49 -44.92 -34.50 -15.29
C ALA A 49 -44.61 -33.05 -14.85
N LEU A 50 -44.38 -32.16 -15.81
CA LEU A 50 -44.21 -30.72 -15.54
C LEU A 50 -45.49 -30.09 -14.95
N ARG A 51 -46.68 -30.42 -15.47
CA ARG A 51 -47.96 -29.92 -14.91
C ARG A 51 -48.18 -30.41 -13.47
N LYS A 52 -47.83 -31.66 -13.18
CA LYS A 52 -47.91 -32.22 -11.83
C LYS A 52 -46.93 -31.53 -10.87
N ALA A 53 -45.68 -31.32 -11.31
CA ALA A 53 -44.70 -30.58 -10.53
C ALA A 53 -45.14 -29.13 -10.27
N ASN A 54 -45.71 -28.46 -11.29
CA ASN A 54 -46.28 -27.13 -11.16
C ASN A 54 -47.44 -27.06 -10.15
N ALA A 55 -48.36 -28.02 -10.17
CA ALA A 55 -49.44 -28.08 -9.18
C ALA A 55 -48.91 -28.27 -7.74
N GLY A 56 -47.87 -29.10 -7.58
CA GLY A 56 -47.16 -29.26 -6.32
C GLY A 56 -46.53 -27.94 -5.84
N PHE A 57 -45.83 -27.22 -6.73
CA PHE A 57 -45.26 -25.92 -6.40
C PHE A 57 -46.32 -24.87 -6.03
N VAL A 58 -47.39 -24.73 -6.83
CA VAL A 58 -48.48 -23.78 -6.57
C VAL A 58 -49.12 -24.01 -5.19
N SER A 59 -49.23 -25.26 -4.75
CA SER A 59 -49.78 -25.58 -3.43
C SER A 59 -48.91 -25.10 -2.26
N THR A 60 -47.63 -24.80 -2.50
CA THR A 60 -46.71 -24.26 -1.50
C THR A 60 -46.71 -22.73 -1.42
N LEU A 61 -47.35 -22.05 -2.38
CA LEU A 61 -47.41 -20.58 -2.42
C LEU A 61 -48.45 -20.05 -1.44
N THR A 62 -48.06 -19.07 -0.63
CA THR A 62 -48.92 -18.43 0.38
C THR A 62 -49.19 -16.97 0.08
N SER A 63 -48.28 -16.31 -0.63
CA SER A 63 -48.39 -14.90 -0.95
C SER A 63 -49.31 -14.67 -2.15
N HIS A 64 -50.30 -13.79 -2.00
CA HIS A 64 -51.19 -13.42 -3.11
C HIS A 64 -50.42 -12.84 -4.30
N ALA A 65 -49.41 -11.99 -4.04
CA ALA A 65 -48.59 -11.41 -5.09
C ALA A 65 -47.76 -12.48 -5.83
N ALA A 66 -47.23 -13.47 -5.10
CA ALA A 66 -46.48 -14.57 -5.69
C ALA A 66 -47.40 -15.49 -6.53
N GLN A 67 -48.58 -15.82 -6.01
CA GLN A 67 -49.59 -16.60 -6.72
C GLN A 67 -50.04 -15.92 -8.02
N GLU A 68 -50.41 -14.64 -7.97
CA GLU A 68 -50.81 -13.88 -9.16
C GLU A 68 -49.68 -13.73 -10.19
N TYR A 69 -48.44 -13.56 -9.71
CA TYR A 69 -47.29 -13.44 -10.59
C TYR A 69 -46.98 -14.77 -11.28
N TRP A 70 -46.94 -15.87 -10.52
CA TRP A 70 -46.70 -17.21 -11.05
C TRP A 70 -47.81 -17.66 -11.98
N GLN A 71 -49.08 -17.48 -11.62
CA GLN A 71 -50.22 -17.87 -12.46
C GLN A 71 -50.16 -17.22 -13.85
N ARG A 72 -49.82 -15.92 -13.92
CA ARG A 72 -49.63 -15.22 -15.20
C ARG A 72 -48.48 -15.77 -16.01
N ALA A 73 -47.38 -16.18 -15.37
CA ALA A 73 -46.25 -16.79 -16.05
C ALA A 73 -46.53 -18.22 -16.51
N SER A 74 -47.31 -18.98 -15.73
CA SER A 74 -47.67 -20.38 -15.98
C SER A 74 -48.97 -20.58 -16.76
N GLU A 75 -49.64 -19.50 -17.20
CA GLU A 75 -50.92 -19.56 -17.91
C GLU A 75 -50.83 -20.48 -19.15
N THR A 76 -49.69 -20.45 -19.82
CA THR A 76 -49.39 -21.31 -20.97
C THR A 76 -49.39 -22.80 -20.62
N LEU A 77 -49.03 -23.21 -19.41
CA LEU A 77 -49.08 -24.63 -19.00
C LEU A 77 -50.51 -25.19 -18.90
N SER A 78 -51.53 -24.31 -18.88
CA SER A 78 -52.94 -24.71 -18.73
C SER A 78 -53.68 -24.94 -20.06
N THR A 79 -53.11 -24.49 -21.19
CA THR A 79 -53.72 -24.64 -22.52
C THR A 79 -53.33 -25.97 -23.14
N ASN A 80 -54.31 -26.85 -23.30
CA ASN A 80 -54.17 -28.27 -23.63
C ASN A 80 -53.98 -28.54 -25.15
N ASP A 81 -52.93 -28.00 -25.76
CA ASP A 81 -52.71 -28.17 -27.21
C ASP A 81 -51.30 -28.68 -27.54
N ASN A 82 -51.17 -30.00 -27.77
CA ASN A 82 -49.92 -30.69 -28.08
C ASN A 82 -49.31 -30.30 -29.45
N ASN A 83 -49.93 -29.37 -30.19
CA ASN A 83 -49.62 -29.08 -31.59
C ASN A 83 -49.17 -27.63 -31.86
N THR A 84 -48.90 -26.82 -30.82
CA THR A 84 -48.55 -25.40 -30.99
C THR A 84 -47.08 -25.16 -31.41
N PRO A 85 -46.80 -24.20 -32.32
CA PRO A 85 -45.47 -23.96 -32.88
C PRO A 85 -44.47 -23.36 -31.87
N ILE A 86 -43.19 -23.41 -32.23
CA ILE A 86 -41.95 -22.97 -31.54
C ILE A 86 -42.08 -21.76 -30.57
N GLY A 87 -42.98 -20.80 -30.82
CA GLY A 87 -43.22 -19.65 -29.92
C GLY A 87 -43.84 -19.98 -28.56
N PHE A 88 -44.47 -21.14 -28.39
CA PHE A 88 -44.98 -21.61 -27.09
C PHE A 88 -43.88 -22.26 -26.22
N ARG A 89 -42.79 -22.76 -26.83
CA ARG A 89 -41.69 -23.46 -26.15
C ARG A 89 -40.69 -22.52 -25.44
N SER A 90 -40.56 -21.25 -25.87
CA SER A 90 -39.65 -20.28 -25.23
C SER A 90 -40.17 -19.70 -23.91
N GLY A 91 -41.50 -19.62 -23.73
CA GLY A 91 -42.13 -19.26 -22.46
C GLY A 91 -41.80 -20.26 -21.34
N VAL A 92 -41.76 -21.55 -21.68
CA VAL A 92 -41.41 -22.63 -20.75
C VAL A 92 -39.90 -22.70 -20.52
N GLY A 93 -39.10 -22.67 -21.60
CA GLY A 93 -37.65 -22.86 -21.53
C GLY A 93 -36.85 -21.69 -20.92
N GLY A 94 -37.43 -20.49 -20.85
CA GLY A 94 -36.77 -19.33 -20.25
C GLY A 94 -37.67 -18.49 -19.35
N GLY A 95 -38.97 -18.44 -19.63
CA GLY A 95 -39.89 -17.61 -18.86
C GLY A 95 -40.23 -18.16 -17.48
N LEU A 96 -40.49 -19.46 -17.37
CA LEU A 96 -40.80 -20.09 -16.09
C LEU A 96 -39.63 -20.09 -15.10
N PRO A 97 -38.37 -20.41 -15.48
CA PRO A 97 -37.24 -20.28 -14.57
C PRO A 97 -37.02 -18.85 -14.06
N ALA A 98 -37.21 -17.84 -14.93
CA ALA A 98 -37.14 -16.44 -14.54
C ALA A 98 -38.26 -16.05 -13.57
N ALA A 99 -39.49 -16.47 -13.88
CA ALA A 99 -40.65 -16.19 -13.06
C ALA A 99 -40.59 -16.86 -11.69
N LEU A 100 -40.00 -18.07 -11.63
CA LEU A 100 -39.81 -18.83 -10.40
C LEU A 100 -38.95 -18.04 -9.40
N GLN A 101 -37.84 -17.45 -9.87
CA GLN A 101 -36.96 -16.66 -9.01
C GLN A 101 -37.65 -15.42 -8.42
N HIS A 102 -38.48 -14.71 -9.21
CA HIS A 102 -39.28 -13.60 -8.69
C HIS A 102 -40.37 -14.06 -7.73
N THR A 103 -41.00 -15.22 -7.99
CA THR A 103 -42.02 -15.82 -7.13
C THR A 103 -41.43 -16.20 -5.78
N ILE A 104 -40.26 -16.85 -5.77
CA ILE A 104 -39.50 -17.18 -4.55
C ILE A 104 -39.17 -15.92 -3.75
N ALA A 105 -38.74 -14.84 -4.42
CA ALA A 105 -38.44 -13.58 -3.75
C ALA A 105 -39.68 -12.89 -3.17
N LEU A 106 -40.82 -12.96 -3.86
CA LEU A 106 -42.10 -12.46 -3.35
C LEU A 106 -42.54 -13.23 -2.09
N GLU A 107 -42.49 -14.57 -2.12
CA GLU A 107 -42.77 -15.42 -0.95
C GLU A 107 -41.81 -15.13 0.21
N MET A 108 -40.51 -14.98 -0.06
CA MET A 108 -39.52 -14.62 0.96
C MET A 108 -39.88 -13.30 1.66
N LEU A 109 -40.20 -12.26 0.89
CA LEU A 109 -40.51 -10.93 1.44
C LEU A 109 -41.86 -10.93 2.17
N ASP A 110 -42.86 -11.64 1.64
CA ASP A 110 -44.19 -11.72 2.25
C ASP A 110 -44.19 -12.55 3.55
N SER A 111 -43.49 -13.69 3.55
CA SER A 111 -43.25 -14.49 4.76
C SER A 111 -42.63 -13.61 5.86
N LEU A 112 -41.64 -12.78 5.49
CA LEU A 112 -41.03 -11.85 6.43
C LEU A 112 -41.99 -10.74 6.87
N ARG A 113 -42.89 -10.23 6.02
CA ARG A 113 -43.91 -9.23 6.41
C ARG A 113 -44.91 -9.78 7.42
N VAL A 114 -45.35 -11.03 7.24
CA VAL A 114 -46.28 -11.71 8.15
C VAL A 114 -45.59 -12.17 9.44
N GLY A 115 -44.25 -12.12 9.49
CA GLY A 115 -43.44 -12.45 10.67
C GLY A 115 -42.97 -13.90 10.70
N ASP A 116 -43.18 -14.68 9.64
CA ASP A 116 -42.63 -16.02 9.50
C ASP A 116 -41.18 -15.98 8.97
N VAL A 117 -40.26 -15.75 9.90
CA VAL A 117 -38.81 -15.73 9.63
C VAL A 117 -38.32 -17.09 9.13
N THR A 118 -38.94 -18.18 9.55
CA THR A 118 -38.50 -19.54 9.18
C THR A 118 -38.84 -19.83 7.72
N ALA A 119 -40.05 -19.49 7.28
CA ALA A 119 -40.43 -19.55 5.87
C ALA A 119 -39.57 -18.60 5.02
N ALA A 120 -39.32 -17.36 5.49
CA ALA A 120 -38.45 -16.42 4.78
C ALA A 120 -37.02 -16.97 4.59
N GLN A 121 -36.46 -17.68 5.58
CA GLN A 121 -35.16 -18.35 5.46
C GLN A 121 -35.19 -19.47 4.41
N GLN A 122 -36.27 -20.25 4.36
CA GLN A 122 -36.42 -21.34 3.39
C GLN A 122 -36.50 -20.80 1.96
N TRP A 123 -37.36 -19.82 1.70
CA TRP A 123 -37.48 -19.19 0.40
C TRP A 123 -36.19 -18.50 -0.03
N ARG A 124 -35.51 -17.80 0.88
CA ARG A 124 -34.21 -17.17 0.58
C ARG A 124 -33.16 -18.17 0.08
N ALA A 125 -33.10 -19.36 0.68
CA ALA A 125 -32.10 -20.37 0.33
C ALA A 125 -32.26 -20.88 -1.11
N LEU A 126 -33.43 -20.70 -1.71
CA LEU A 126 -33.76 -21.11 -3.08
C LEU A 126 -33.45 -20.02 -4.13
N ILE A 127 -33.05 -18.81 -3.70
CA ILE A 127 -32.65 -17.74 -4.61
C ILE A 127 -31.31 -18.08 -5.25
N ALA A 128 -31.29 -18.14 -6.58
CA ALA A 128 -30.07 -18.38 -7.34
C ALA A 128 -29.15 -17.15 -7.30
N LEU A 129 -27.89 -17.39 -6.94
CA LEU A 129 -26.84 -16.38 -6.78
C LEU A 129 -25.97 -16.29 -8.05
N PRO A 130 -25.44 -15.10 -8.39
CA PRO A 130 -24.38 -14.98 -9.41
C PRO A 130 -23.06 -15.60 -8.91
N LYS A 131 -22.11 -15.83 -9.81
CA LYS A 131 -20.91 -16.68 -9.57
C LYS A 131 -20.05 -16.28 -8.37
N HIS A 132 -20.01 -15.01 -8.02
CA HIS A 132 -19.16 -14.47 -6.96
C HIS A 132 -19.94 -13.77 -5.84
N ALA A 133 -21.27 -13.94 -5.78
CA ALA A 133 -22.06 -13.34 -4.70
C ALA A 133 -22.04 -14.19 -3.43
N SER A 134 -22.05 -13.48 -2.29
CA SER A 134 -22.26 -14.05 -0.97
C SER A 134 -23.71 -13.83 -0.52
N SER A 135 -24.37 -14.87 0.01
CA SER A 135 -25.72 -14.79 0.61
C SER A 135 -25.71 -14.54 2.12
N VAL A 136 -24.51 -14.36 2.69
CA VAL A 136 -24.25 -14.46 4.13
C VAL A 136 -24.90 -13.30 4.91
N GLU A 137 -24.97 -12.09 4.35
CA GLU A 137 -25.55 -10.93 5.05
C GLU A 137 -27.04 -11.07 5.35
N GLY A 138 -27.91 -11.13 4.35
CA GLY A 138 -29.34 -11.31 4.59
C GLY A 138 -29.72 -12.64 5.25
N ALA A 139 -28.95 -13.73 5.07
CA ALA A 139 -29.24 -15.01 5.73
C ALA A 139 -29.07 -14.90 7.25
N LEU A 140 -27.98 -14.26 7.69
CA LEU A 140 -27.73 -13.98 9.10
C LEU A 140 -28.60 -12.83 9.64
N ALA A 141 -29.03 -11.89 8.79
CA ALA A 141 -30.02 -10.89 9.18
C ALA A 141 -31.35 -11.57 9.57
N LEU A 142 -31.81 -12.53 8.76
CA LEU A 142 -32.96 -13.38 9.09
C LEU A 142 -32.71 -14.24 10.33
N GLN A 143 -31.52 -14.85 10.48
CA GLN A 143 -31.20 -15.65 11.67
C GLN A 143 -31.28 -14.84 12.97
N ARG A 144 -30.90 -13.56 12.91
CA ARG A 144 -30.88 -12.68 14.09
C ARG A 144 -32.20 -12.00 14.37
N LEU A 145 -33.05 -11.83 13.35
CA LEU A 145 -34.34 -11.18 13.52
C LEU A 145 -35.13 -11.89 14.63
N GLY A 146 -35.10 -13.23 14.68
CA GLY A 146 -35.77 -14.00 15.72
C GLY A 146 -37.24 -13.56 15.88
N ALA A 147 -37.65 -13.20 17.10
CA ALA A 147 -38.97 -12.61 17.38
C ALA A 147 -38.97 -11.06 17.45
N ASN A 148 -37.87 -10.40 17.04
CA ASN A 148 -37.71 -8.96 17.17
C ASN A 148 -38.26 -8.19 15.95
N HIS A 149 -39.53 -7.79 16.04
CA HIS A 149 -40.24 -7.06 15.00
C HIS A 149 -39.69 -5.65 14.70
N ALA A 150 -38.90 -5.05 15.60
CA ALA A 150 -38.41 -3.67 15.44
C ALA A 150 -37.43 -3.50 14.26
N GLN A 151 -36.73 -4.56 13.86
CA GLN A 151 -35.77 -4.54 12.74
C GLN A 151 -36.34 -5.14 11.44
N GLN A 152 -37.59 -5.60 11.45
CA GLN A 152 -38.21 -6.36 10.37
C GLN A 152 -38.22 -5.58 9.05
N GLU A 153 -38.59 -4.30 9.07
CA GLU A 153 -38.61 -3.44 7.88
C GLU A 153 -37.21 -3.19 7.30
N ALA A 154 -36.20 -3.05 8.16
CA ALA A 154 -34.82 -2.87 7.72
C ALA A 154 -34.26 -4.14 7.07
N VAL A 155 -34.56 -5.32 7.65
CA VAL A 155 -34.18 -6.62 7.07
C VAL A 155 -34.93 -6.86 5.76
N LEU A 156 -36.22 -6.52 5.69
CA LEU A 156 -37.02 -6.62 4.47
C LEU A 156 -36.41 -5.78 3.33
N ARG A 157 -36.05 -4.52 3.61
CA ARG A 157 -35.40 -3.64 2.63
C ARG A 157 -34.04 -4.17 2.20
N LEU A 158 -33.25 -4.69 3.13
CA LEU A 158 -31.96 -5.33 2.84
C LEU A 158 -32.12 -6.51 1.88
N LEU A 159 -33.02 -7.45 2.18
CA LEU A 159 -33.25 -8.64 1.36
C LEU A 159 -33.75 -8.28 -0.06
N ALA A 160 -34.63 -7.29 -0.16
CA ALA A 160 -35.11 -6.81 -1.46
C ALA A 160 -33.98 -6.18 -2.30
N ARG A 161 -33.13 -5.35 -1.68
CA ARG A 161 -31.96 -4.75 -2.35
C ARG A 161 -30.92 -5.80 -2.76
N GLU A 162 -30.62 -6.76 -1.89
CA GLU A 162 -29.74 -7.89 -2.23
C GLU A 162 -30.26 -8.67 -3.44
N TYR A 163 -31.55 -9.04 -3.43
CA TYR A 163 -32.17 -9.76 -4.55
C TYR A 163 -32.06 -8.98 -5.86
N ILE A 164 -32.39 -7.69 -5.86
CA ILE A 164 -32.28 -6.83 -7.04
C ILE A 164 -30.83 -6.78 -7.55
N THR A 165 -29.85 -6.60 -6.67
CA THR A 165 -28.43 -6.61 -7.03
C THR A 165 -28.04 -7.94 -7.67
N TRP A 166 -28.37 -9.07 -7.04
CA TRP A 166 -28.02 -10.39 -7.52
C TRP A 166 -28.64 -10.72 -8.87
N GLN A 167 -29.94 -10.48 -9.05
CA GLN A 167 -30.59 -10.75 -10.33
C GLN A 167 -30.14 -9.78 -11.41
N SER A 168 -29.84 -8.52 -11.08
CA SER A 168 -29.23 -7.57 -12.03
C SER A 168 -27.87 -8.08 -12.52
N THR A 169 -27.05 -8.66 -11.63
CA THR A 169 -25.79 -9.31 -12.01
C THR A 169 -26.01 -10.57 -12.85
N ARG A 170 -26.94 -11.45 -12.46
CA ARG A 170 -27.27 -12.67 -13.24
C ARG A 170 -27.79 -12.36 -14.64
N VAL A 171 -28.58 -11.29 -14.78
CA VAL A 171 -29.00 -10.77 -16.09
C VAL A 171 -27.80 -10.44 -16.97
N ARG A 172 -26.78 -9.76 -16.42
CA ARG A 172 -25.54 -9.44 -17.15
C ARG A 172 -24.76 -10.71 -17.52
N GLU A 173 -24.62 -11.66 -16.58
CA GLU A 173 -23.96 -12.95 -16.83
C GLU A 173 -24.67 -13.75 -17.94
N LYS A 174 -26.01 -13.71 -17.98
CA LYS A 174 -26.83 -14.36 -19.01
C LYS A 174 -26.70 -13.67 -20.37
N LEU A 175 -26.69 -12.33 -20.40
CA LEU A 175 -26.40 -11.55 -21.62
C LEU A 175 -25.02 -11.91 -22.20
N ASP A 176 -23.99 -11.99 -21.35
CA ASP A 176 -22.64 -12.40 -21.74
C ASP A 176 -22.58 -13.86 -22.18
N GLY A 177 -23.35 -14.74 -21.53
CA GLY A 177 -23.51 -16.13 -21.94
C GLY A 177 -24.11 -16.25 -23.34
N LEU A 178 -25.22 -15.57 -23.59
CA LEU A 178 -25.90 -15.58 -24.89
C LEU A 178 -24.99 -15.06 -26.01
N LYS A 179 -24.31 -13.93 -25.79
CA LYS A 179 -23.34 -13.38 -26.76
C LYS A 179 -22.25 -14.41 -27.10
N ARG A 180 -21.66 -15.06 -26.09
CA ARG A 180 -20.61 -16.08 -26.29
C ARG A 180 -21.11 -17.29 -27.08
N VAL A 181 -22.30 -17.79 -26.79
CA VAL A 181 -22.88 -18.94 -27.50
C VAL A 181 -23.12 -18.61 -28.98
N VAL A 182 -23.62 -17.40 -29.27
CA VAL A 182 -23.79 -16.93 -30.66
C VAL A 182 -22.45 -16.77 -31.38
N GLN A 183 -21.46 -16.15 -30.74
CA GLN A 183 -20.12 -15.98 -31.31
C GLN A 183 -19.39 -17.30 -31.56
N ALA A 184 -19.64 -18.32 -30.72
CA ALA A 184 -19.07 -19.65 -30.87
C ALA A 184 -19.76 -20.48 -31.98
N GLY A 185 -20.81 -19.96 -32.63
CA GLY A 185 -21.58 -20.70 -33.64
C GLY A 185 -22.42 -21.83 -33.06
N LEU A 186 -22.65 -21.82 -31.73
CA LEU A 186 -23.41 -22.86 -31.02
C LEU A 186 -24.87 -22.47 -30.77
N ALA A 187 -25.29 -21.27 -31.20
CA ALA A 187 -26.64 -20.79 -31.02
C ALA A 187 -27.62 -21.41 -32.03
N ASN A 188 -28.82 -21.75 -31.56
CA ASN A 188 -29.97 -22.04 -32.41
C ASN A 188 -31.12 -21.07 -32.06
N PRO A 189 -32.13 -20.91 -32.94
CA PRO A 189 -33.21 -19.94 -32.72
C PRO A 189 -33.98 -20.17 -31.42
N ALA A 190 -34.22 -21.44 -31.04
CA ALA A 190 -34.97 -21.80 -29.84
C ALA A 190 -34.21 -21.44 -28.55
N LEU A 191 -32.92 -21.72 -28.49
CA LEU A 191 -32.04 -21.37 -27.38
C LEU A 191 -31.91 -19.85 -27.24
N ALA A 192 -31.75 -19.14 -28.36
CA ALA A 192 -31.70 -17.68 -28.35
C ALA A 192 -33.01 -17.09 -27.82
N ASP A 193 -34.17 -17.56 -28.29
CA ASP A 193 -35.48 -17.09 -27.86
C ASP A 193 -35.74 -17.38 -26.36
N ALA A 194 -35.41 -18.59 -25.89
CA ALA A 194 -35.51 -18.97 -24.49
C ALA A 194 -34.62 -18.09 -23.60
N ARG A 195 -33.34 -17.90 -23.96
CA ARG A 195 -32.41 -17.07 -23.18
C ARG A 195 -32.80 -15.60 -23.17
N MET A 196 -33.27 -15.05 -24.28
CA MET A 196 -33.76 -13.67 -24.33
C MET A 196 -35.00 -13.48 -23.45
N THR A 197 -35.93 -14.43 -23.48
CA THR A 197 -37.14 -14.42 -22.64
C THR A 197 -36.77 -14.50 -21.16
N GLU A 198 -35.84 -15.39 -20.80
CA GLU A 198 -35.33 -15.51 -19.43
C GLU A 198 -34.68 -14.21 -18.95
N ILE A 199 -33.80 -13.63 -19.78
CA ILE A 199 -33.15 -12.35 -19.49
C ILE A 199 -34.24 -11.28 -19.28
N ASP A 200 -35.18 -11.15 -20.21
CA ASP A 200 -36.20 -10.10 -20.18
C ASP A 200 -37.08 -10.15 -18.93
N LEU A 201 -37.51 -11.34 -18.54
CA LEU A 201 -38.31 -11.50 -17.33
C LEU A 201 -37.47 -11.29 -16.07
N LEU A 202 -36.21 -11.75 -16.02
CA LEU A 202 -35.38 -11.61 -14.83
C LEU A 202 -35.11 -10.17 -14.39
N ALA A 203 -34.95 -9.20 -15.30
CA ALA A 203 -34.89 -7.80 -14.85
C ALA A 203 -36.23 -7.08 -14.78
N ARG A 204 -37.36 -7.70 -15.14
CA ARG A 204 -38.68 -7.14 -14.84
C ARG A 204 -39.03 -7.44 -13.38
N PHE A 205 -38.38 -6.72 -12.47
CA PHE A 205 -38.65 -6.84 -11.04
C PHE A 205 -40.13 -6.52 -10.73
N PRO A 206 -40.85 -7.38 -9.97
CA PRO A 206 -42.18 -7.06 -9.47
C PRO A 206 -42.22 -5.75 -8.68
N ARG A 207 -43.36 -5.05 -8.70
CA ARG A 207 -43.52 -3.74 -8.04
C ARG A 207 -43.32 -3.84 -6.53
N GLU A 208 -43.74 -4.95 -5.96
CA GLU A 208 -43.68 -5.26 -4.53
C GLU A 208 -42.23 -5.40 -4.05
N ILE A 209 -41.35 -5.98 -4.88
CA ILE A 209 -39.91 -6.11 -4.61
C ILE A 209 -39.24 -4.73 -4.72
N GLN A 210 -39.58 -3.96 -5.75
CA GLN A 210 -39.03 -2.60 -5.93
C GLN A 210 -39.44 -1.65 -4.79
N ALA A 211 -40.71 -1.71 -4.38
CA ALA A 211 -41.22 -0.95 -3.25
C ALA A 211 -40.52 -1.34 -1.95
N ALA A 212 -40.33 -2.64 -1.70
CA ALA A 212 -39.57 -3.15 -0.55
C ALA A 212 -38.11 -2.64 -0.55
N ALA A 213 -37.48 -2.51 -1.71
CA ALA A 213 -36.12 -2.00 -1.85
C ALA A 213 -36.00 -0.46 -1.70
N GLY A 214 -37.12 0.25 -1.62
CA GLY A 214 -37.16 1.72 -1.55
C GLY A 214 -36.86 2.40 -2.89
N ILE A 215 -37.16 1.75 -4.01
CA ILE A 215 -37.00 2.29 -5.36
C ILE A 215 -38.31 2.97 -5.77
N GLU A 216 -38.32 4.29 -5.92
CA GLU A 216 -39.43 5.01 -6.54
C GLU A 216 -39.42 4.76 -8.06
N GLN A 217 -40.63 4.62 -8.65
CA GLN A 217 -40.90 4.04 -9.97
C GLN A 217 -39.77 4.23 -11.00
N PRO A 218 -39.18 3.14 -11.54
CA PRO A 218 -38.14 3.24 -12.56
C PRO A 218 -38.70 3.94 -13.81
N PRO A 219 -37.85 4.62 -14.60
CA PRO A 219 -38.29 5.26 -15.84
C PRO A 219 -39.04 4.25 -16.72
N LEU A 220 -40.16 4.69 -17.31
CA LEU A 220 -40.95 3.91 -18.25
C LEU A 220 -40.02 3.35 -19.34
N ARG A 221 -39.91 2.02 -19.40
CA ARG A 221 -39.09 1.36 -20.42
C ARG A 221 -39.61 1.73 -21.80
N SER A 222 -38.72 2.18 -22.69
CA SER A 222 -38.98 2.05 -24.12
C SER A 222 -39.05 0.55 -24.41
N SER A 223 -40.22 0.06 -24.82
CA SER A 223 -40.39 -1.30 -25.31
C SER A 223 -39.72 -1.43 -26.68
N GLN A 224 -38.38 -1.40 -26.75
CA GLN A 224 -37.66 -1.89 -27.91
C GLN A 224 -37.98 -3.39 -28.01
N PRO A 225 -38.69 -3.83 -29.05
CA PRO A 225 -39.28 -5.14 -29.01
C PRO A 225 -38.19 -6.19 -29.26
N ILE A 226 -38.05 -7.10 -28.30
CA ILE A 226 -37.30 -8.37 -28.44
C ILE A 226 -37.61 -9.05 -29.78
N SER A 227 -38.78 -8.78 -30.36
CA SER A 227 -39.21 -9.21 -31.68
C SER A 227 -38.19 -8.97 -32.80
N GLU A 228 -37.36 -7.93 -32.75
CA GLU A 228 -36.31 -7.74 -33.76
C GLU A 228 -35.16 -8.74 -33.63
N LEU A 229 -34.73 -9.01 -32.39
CA LEU A 229 -33.73 -10.03 -32.09
C LEU A 229 -34.26 -11.43 -32.35
N THR A 230 -35.49 -11.70 -31.93
CA THR A 230 -36.18 -12.96 -32.23
C THR A 230 -36.34 -13.16 -33.73
N ARG A 231 -36.61 -12.10 -34.52
CA ARG A 231 -36.69 -12.20 -35.98
C ARG A 231 -35.33 -12.53 -36.60
N ALA A 232 -34.25 -11.88 -36.15
CA ALA A 232 -32.90 -12.18 -36.62
C ALA A 232 -32.47 -13.61 -36.24
N ALA A 233 -32.74 -14.03 -34.99
CA ALA A 233 -32.47 -15.39 -34.52
C ALA A 233 -33.25 -16.44 -35.32
N ARG A 234 -34.55 -16.24 -35.58
CA ARG A 234 -35.37 -17.14 -36.41
C ARG A 234 -34.93 -17.22 -37.86
N ALA A 235 -34.42 -16.11 -38.41
CA ALA A 235 -33.84 -16.09 -39.75
C ALA A 235 -32.44 -16.75 -39.82
N GLY A 236 -31.86 -17.14 -38.68
CA GLY A 236 -30.47 -17.64 -38.61
C GLY A 236 -29.42 -16.56 -38.91
N ASP A 237 -29.82 -15.28 -38.96
CA ASP A 237 -28.93 -14.15 -39.23
C ASP A 237 -28.24 -13.69 -37.94
N TRP A 238 -27.21 -14.46 -37.54
CA TRP A 238 -26.46 -14.21 -36.32
C TRP A 238 -25.60 -12.94 -36.37
N ALA A 239 -25.26 -12.45 -37.56
CA ALA A 239 -24.54 -11.20 -37.73
C ALA A 239 -25.45 -10.01 -37.39
N ALA A 240 -26.65 -9.96 -37.98
CA ALA A 240 -27.65 -8.95 -37.63
C ALA A 240 -28.14 -9.09 -36.18
N PHE A 241 -28.21 -10.32 -35.66
CA PHE A 241 -28.49 -10.57 -34.25
C PHE A 241 -27.48 -9.88 -33.34
N LEU A 242 -26.17 -10.09 -33.54
CA LEU A 242 -25.12 -9.51 -32.70
C LEU A 242 -25.10 -7.98 -32.75
N GLU A 243 -25.33 -7.39 -33.92
CA GLU A 243 -25.41 -5.93 -34.08
C GLU A 243 -26.57 -5.33 -33.28
N ARG A 244 -27.75 -5.93 -33.40
CA ARG A 244 -28.95 -5.50 -32.66
C ARG A 244 -28.84 -5.82 -31.17
N PHE A 245 -28.19 -6.93 -30.82
CA PHE A 245 -28.01 -7.39 -29.45
C PHE A 245 -27.18 -6.40 -28.63
N ALA A 246 -26.19 -5.75 -29.24
CA ALA A 246 -25.40 -4.71 -28.58
C ALA A 246 -26.27 -3.51 -28.14
N ARG A 247 -27.19 -3.06 -29.02
CA ARG A 247 -28.11 -1.95 -28.70
C ARG A 247 -29.13 -2.38 -27.64
N PHE A 248 -29.72 -3.57 -27.84
CA PHE A 248 -30.64 -4.16 -26.86
C PHE A 248 -30.01 -4.24 -25.48
N ARG A 249 -28.78 -4.78 -25.38
CA ARG A 249 -28.05 -4.87 -24.10
C ARG A 249 -27.90 -3.52 -23.43
N GLN A 250 -27.47 -2.51 -24.19
CA GLN A 250 -27.23 -1.16 -23.65
C GLN A 250 -28.52 -0.55 -23.07
N ASP A 251 -29.62 -0.65 -23.82
CA ASP A 251 -30.93 -0.17 -23.36
C ASP A 251 -31.40 -0.96 -22.13
N TRP A 252 -31.21 -2.29 -22.14
CA TRP A 252 -31.62 -3.16 -21.05
C TRP A 252 -30.88 -2.86 -19.74
N GLU A 253 -29.56 -2.78 -19.80
CA GLU A 253 -28.73 -2.53 -18.63
C GLU A 253 -28.92 -1.10 -18.08
N ALA A 254 -29.30 -0.14 -18.92
CA ALA A 254 -29.68 1.20 -18.48
C ALA A 254 -30.98 1.22 -17.64
N THR A 255 -31.84 0.21 -17.80
CA THR A 255 -33.09 0.08 -17.01
C THR A 255 -32.90 -0.66 -15.69
N LEU A 256 -31.72 -1.25 -15.43
CA LEU A 256 -31.41 -1.88 -14.16
C LEU A 256 -31.18 -0.81 -13.08
N PRO A 257 -31.82 -0.91 -11.90
CA PRO A 257 -31.65 0.07 -10.84
C PRO A 257 -30.19 0.06 -10.34
N SER A 258 -29.54 1.24 -10.33
CA SER A 258 -28.29 1.41 -9.58
C SER A 258 -28.64 1.69 -8.12
N LEU A 259 -28.24 0.78 -7.23
CA LEU A 259 -28.45 0.92 -5.80
C LEU A 259 -27.28 1.63 -5.09
N LEU A 260 -26.20 1.95 -5.82
CA LEU A 260 -25.03 2.65 -5.33
C LEU A 260 -25.11 4.14 -5.64
N THR A 261 -24.77 4.96 -4.64
CA THR A 261 -24.60 6.41 -4.79
C THR A 261 -23.26 6.73 -5.46
N PRO A 262 -23.08 7.89 -6.11
CA PRO A 262 -21.81 8.28 -6.72
C PRO A 262 -20.62 8.24 -5.75
N ALA A 263 -20.84 8.60 -4.49
CA ALA A 263 -19.82 8.54 -3.44
C ALA A 263 -19.41 7.10 -3.09
N GLU A 264 -20.37 6.17 -3.06
CA GLU A 264 -20.09 4.74 -2.83
C GLU A 264 -19.32 4.12 -3.97
N VAL A 265 -19.64 4.50 -5.22
CA VAL A 265 -18.92 4.06 -6.43
C VAL A 265 -17.45 4.48 -6.38
N GLU A 266 -17.19 5.73 -6.01
CA GLU A 266 -15.82 6.24 -5.87
C GLU A 266 -15.06 5.54 -4.75
N ARG A 267 -15.71 5.37 -3.58
CA ARG A 267 -15.13 4.69 -2.41
C ARG A 267 -14.78 3.23 -2.71
N GLN A 268 -15.73 2.47 -3.25
CA GLN A 268 -15.53 1.07 -3.63
C GLN A 268 -14.48 0.94 -4.75
N GLY A 269 -14.43 1.90 -5.70
CA GLY A 269 -13.37 1.96 -6.71
C GLY A 269 -11.98 2.16 -6.11
N ARG A 270 -11.83 3.04 -5.10
CA ARG A 270 -10.56 3.19 -4.36
C ARG A 270 -10.19 1.92 -3.60
N LEU A 271 -11.15 1.31 -2.92
CA LEU A 271 -10.93 0.06 -2.18
C LEU A 271 -10.45 -1.06 -3.10
N LEU A 272 -11.05 -1.19 -4.29
CA LEU A 272 -10.64 -2.16 -5.30
C LEU A 272 -9.16 -1.98 -5.70
N VAL A 273 -8.73 -0.76 -6.01
CA VAL A 273 -7.32 -0.50 -6.36
C VAL A 273 -6.38 -0.88 -5.22
N LYS A 274 -6.76 -0.59 -3.97
CA LYS A 274 -5.95 -0.96 -2.81
C LYS A 274 -5.87 -2.48 -2.64
N LEU A 275 -6.97 -3.21 -2.78
CA LEU A 275 -6.99 -4.67 -2.68
C LEU A 275 -6.13 -5.34 -3.74
N VAL A 276 -6.29 -4.92 -5.01
CA VAL A 276 -5.48 -5.43 -6.11
C VAL A 276 -3.99 -5.24 -5.80
N ARG A 277 -3.56 -4.11 -5.25
CA ARG A 277 -2.16 -3.89 -4.87
C ARG A 277 -1.62 -4.76 -3.75
N LEU A 278 -2.48 -5.20 -2.83
CA LEU A 278 -2.07 -6.05 -1.71
C LEU A 278 -1.91 -7.52 -2.11
N VAL A 279 -2.68 -7.99 -3.09
CA VAL A 279 -2.63 -9.39 -3.57
C VAL A 279 -1.21 -9.90 -3.82
N PRO A 280 -0.35 -9.26 -4.65
CA PRO A 280 0.99 -9.78 -4.92
C PRO A 280 1.91 -9.68 -3.70
N LYS A 281 1.72 -8.69 -2.83
CA LYS A 281 2.51 -8.50 -1.61
C LYS A 281 2.26 -9.67 -0.65
N GLU A 282 1.02 -9.93 -0.30
CA GLU A 282 0.69 -11.02 0.64
C GLU A 282 0.95 -12.40 0.03
N TYR A 283 0.76 -12.55 -1.28
CA TYR A 283 1.10 -13.79 -1.95
C TYR A 283 2.61 -14.08 -1.91
N HIS A 284 3.45 -13.07 -2.17
CA HIS A 284 4.90 -13.21 -2.11
C HIS A 284 5.40 -13.58 -0.71
N ASN A 285 4.78 -13.00 0.34
CA ASN A 285 5.10 -13.33 1.73
C ASN A 285 4.61 -14.73 2.12
N GLY A 286 3.48 -15.16 1.56
CA GLY A 286 2.83 -16.44 1.87
C GLY A 286 3.40 -17.66 1.16
N VAL A 287 3.95 -17.51 -0.05
CA VAL A 287 4.36 -18.63 -0.91
C VAL A 287 5.81 -18.50 -1.37
N ARG A 288 6.58 -19.57 -1.21
CA ARG A 288 7.96 -19.68 -1.70
C ARG A 288 8.17 -21.05 -2.35
N ASP A 289 8.73 -21.08 -3.56
CA ASP A 289 9.03 -22.32 -4.30
C ASP A 289 7.82 -23.28 -4.41
N GLY A 290 6.62 -22.72 -4.62
CA GLY A 290 5.36 -23.48 -4.72
C GLY A 290 4.83 -24.02 -3.39
N GLN A 291 5.46 -23.70 -2.25
CA GLN A 291 5.03 -24.10 -0.91
C GLN A 291 4.49 -22.92 -0.12
N ILE A 292 3.46 -23.16 0.70
CA ILE A 292 2.89 -22.16 1.60
C ILE A 292 3.80 -22.07 2.83
N VAL A 293 4.55 -20.98 2.94
CA VAL A 293 5.48 -20.72 4.06
C VAL A 293 4.74 -20.01 5.20
N VAL A 294 3.86 -19.07 4.85
CA VAL A 294 3.04 -18.33 5.83
C VAL A 294 1.56 -18.52 5.49
N PRO A 295 0.85 -19.43 6.19
CA PRO A 295 -0.54 -19.76 5.88
C PRO A 295 -1.52 -18.58 5.99
N LEU A 296 -1.23 -17.61 6.85
CA LEU A 296 -2.04 -16.40 7.01
C LEU A 296 -1.99 -15.56 5.73
N GLU A 297 -0.80 -15.13 5.31
CA GLU A 297 -0.60 -14.28 4.13
C GLU A 297 -1.15 -14.92 2.85
N TYR A 298 -0.98 -16.23 2.68
CA TYR A 298 -1.58 -16.95 1.56
C TYR A 298 -3.12 -16.86 1.56
N ARG A 299 -3.74 -17.01 2.73
CA ARG A 299 -5.20 -16.88 2.88
C ARG A 299 -5.65 -15.44 2.58
N GLU A 300 -4.86 -14.44 2.98
CA GLU A 300 -5.19 -13.03 2.76
C GLU A 300 -5.12 -12.67 1.28
N ALA A 301 -4.06 -13.09 0.58
CA ALA A 301 -3.96 -12.94 -0.87
C ALA A 301 -5.17 -13.53 -1.60
N LYS A 302 -5.60 -14.74 -1.20
CA LYS A 302 -6.79 -15.40 -1.76
C LYS A 302 -8.08 -14.62 -1.45
N ASN A 303 -8.21 -14.10 -0.23
CA ASN A 303 -9.40 -13.33 0.16
C ASN A 303 -9.47 -11.99 -0.59
N PHE A 304 -8.34 -11.29 -0.72
CA PHE A 304 -8.30 -10.00 -1.42
C PHE A 304 -8.63 -10.13 -2.90
N ILE A 305 -8.15 -11.17 -3.59
CA ILE A 305 -8.48 -11.36 -5.01
C ILE A 305 -9.97 -11.67 -5.23
N VAL A 306 -10.57 -12.49 -4.36
CA VAL A 306 -12.02 -12.80 -4.42
C VAL A 306 -12.85 -11.56 -4.13
N GLN A 307 -12.47 -10.78 -3.11
CA GLN A 307 -13.15 -9.52 -2.79
C GLN A 307 -13.01 -8.48 -3.90
N ALA A 308 -11.85 -8.41 -4.57
CA ALA A 308 -11.65 -7.55 -5.73
C ALA A 308 -12.61 -7.92 -6.88
N GLN A 309 -12.77 -9.22 -7.18
CA GLN A 309 -13.75 -9.69 -8.17
C GLN A 309 -15.19 -9.32 -7.78
N GLN A 310 -15.54 -9.47 -6.49
CA GLN A 310 -16.87 -9.09 -6.00
C GLN A 310 -17.12 -7.58 -6.17
N LEU A 311 -16.15 -6.73 -5.80
CA LEU A 311 -16.27 -5.28 -5.96
C LEU A 311 -16.43 -4.88 -7.43
N VAL A 312 -15.71 -5.51 -8.36
CA VAL A 312 -15.92 -5.26 -9.81
C VAL A 312 -17.33 -5.62 -10.23
N SER A 313 -17.87 -6.74 -9.74
CA SER A 313 -19.25 -7.14 -10.00
C SER A 313 -20.26 -6.13 -9.47
N GLU A 314 -20.06 -5.60 -8.26
CA GLU A 314 -20.93 -4.58 -7.67
C GLU A 314 -20.86 -3.23 -8.40
N LEU A 315 -19.65 -2.80 -8.77
CA LEU A 315 -19.38 -1.55 -9.48
C LEU A 315 -19.79 -1.59 -10.96
N SER A 316 -19.94 -2.79 -11.53
CA SER A 316 -20.20 -2.98 -12.96
C SER A 316 -21.39 -2.18 -13.48
N GLY A 317 -22.50 -2.17 -12.72
CA GLY A 317 -23.71 -1.43 -13.08
C GLY A 317 -23.46 0.07 -13.13
N ALA A 318 -22.82 0.63 -12.10
CA ALA A 318 -22.55 2.05 -12.00
C ALA A 318 -21.53 2.54 -13.05
N TRP A 319 -20.41 1.83 -13.23
CA TRP A 319 -19.40 2.22 -14.23
C TRP A 319 -19.94 2.19 -15.65
N ARG A 320 -20.79 1.22 -15.98
CA ARG A 320 -21.41 1.16 -17.30
C ARG A 320 -22.40 2.30 -17.52
N GLN A 321 -23.17 2.69 -16.51
CA GLN A 321 -24.05 3.88 -16.59
C GLN A 321 -23.24 5.18 -16.75
N MET A 322 -22.06 5.28 -16.12
CA MET A 322 -21.19 6.45 -16.23
C MET A 322 -20.49 6.55 -17.60
N ASN A 323 -19.99 5.44 -18.14
CA ASN A 323 -19.28 5.40 -19.43
C ASN A 323 -19.32 4.01 -20.07
N ALA A 324 -20.42 3.69 -20.77
CA ALA A 324 -20.63 2.38 -21.40
C ALA A 324 -19.53 1.97 -22.41
N PRO A 325 -19.05 2.84 -23.33
CA PRO A 325 -17.98 2.46 -24.25
C PRO A 325 -16.68 2.10 -23.56
N ALA A 326 -16.28 2.84 -22.52
CA ALA A 326 -15.09 2.53 -21.74
C ALA A 326 -15.27 1.23 -20.93
N PHE A 327 -16.46 1.02 -20.36
CA PHE A 327 -16.78 -0.21 -19.64
C PHE A 327 -16.68 -1.45 -20.55
N GLU A 328 -17.35 -1.45 -21.71
CA GLU A 328 -17.35 -2.59 -22.64
C GLU A 328 -15.94 -2.93 -23.14
N LYS A 329 -15.07 -1.92 -23.30
CA LYS A 329 -13.68 -2.11 -23.69
C LYS A 329 -12.82 -2.71 -22.58
N ASN A 330 -12.99 -2.25 -21.33
CA ASN A 330 -12.03 -2.50 -20.25
C ASN A 330 -12.50 -3.52 -19.21
N ALA A 331 -13.81 -3.72 -19.02
CA ALA A 331 -14.32 -4.64 -18.01
C ALA A 331 -14.07 -6.13 -18.31
N PRO A 332 -14.24 -6.63 -19.56
CA PRO A 332 -13.90 -8.02 -19.89
C PRO A 332 -12.42 -8.37 -19.63
N PRO A 333 -11.43 -7.60 -20.11
CA PRO A 333 -10.03 -7.89 -19.79
C PRO A 333 -9.73 -7.71 -18.30
N LEU A 334 -10.37 -6.76 -17.59
CA LEU A 334 -10.19 -6.62 -16.14
C LEU A 334 -10.59 -7.90 -15.40
N MET A 335 -11.81 -8.41 -15.65
CA MET A 335 -12.29 -9.63 -15.00
C MET A 335 -11.45 -10.85 -15.36
N ALA A 336 -11.07 -11.00 -16.64
CA ALA A 336 -10.19 -12.08 -17.07
C ALA A 336 -8.85 -12.06 -16.34
N LYS A 337 -8.26 -10.88 -16.11
CA LYS A 337 -6.99 -10.75 -15.37
C LYS A 337 -7.13 -11.06 -13.90
N LEU A 338 -8.23 -10.67 -13.26
CA LEU A 338 -8.52 -11.02 -11.87
C LEU A 338 -8.71 -12.54 -11.70
N GLU A 339 -9.42 -13.19 -12.62
CA GLU A 339 -9.57 -14.66 -12.62
C GLU A 339 -8.25 -15.38 -12.89
N GLU A 340 -7.46 -14.91 -13.86
CA GLU A 340 -6.12 -15.44 -14.14
C GLU A 340 -5.22 -15.34 -12.90
N THR A 341 -5.27 -14.22 -12.19
CA THR A 341 -4.50 -14.00 -10.96
C THR A 341 -4.95 -14.96 -9.85
N GLU A 342 -6.25 -15.15 -9.65
CA GLU A 342 -6.77 -16.14 -8.71
C GLU A 342 -6.30 -17.56 -9.06
N ARG A 343 -6.36 -17.95 -10.34
CA ARG A 343 -5.88 -19.27 -10.78
C ARG A 343 -4.39 -19.46 -10.49
N LEU A 344 -3.57 -18.45 -10.70
CA LEU A 344 -2.14 -18.49 -10.36
C LEU A 344 -1.92 -18.67 -8.85
N ILE A 345 -2.68 -17.95 -8.01
CA ILE A 345 -2.62 -18.08 -6.54
C ILE A 345 -3.03 -19.48 -6.09
N VAL A 346 -4.11 -20.03 -6.64
CA VAL A 346 -4.59 -21.38 -6.33
C VAL A 346 -3.59 -22.44 -6.79
N ALA A 347 -2.99 -22.25 -7.97
CA ALA A 347 -1.95 -23.13 -8.52
C ALA A 347 -0.60 -23.03 -7.80
N LYS A 348 -0.45 -22.08 -6.86
CA LYS A 348 0.81 -21.79 -6.16
C LYS A 348 1.95 -21.46 -7.13
N ALA A 349 1.63 -20.73 -8.20
CA ALA A 349 2.58 -20.31 -9.22
C ALA A 349 3.67 -19.37 -8.66
N ASP A 350 4.69 -19.09 -9.48
CA ASP A 350 5.77 -18.17 -9.11
C ASP A 350 5.21 -16.76 -8.76
N PRO A 351 5.63 -16.15 -7.62
CA PRO A 351 5.20 -14.82 -7.24
C PRO A 351 5.39 -13.74 -8.32
N ALA A 352 6.40 -13.85 -9.18
CA ALA A 352 6.65 -12.90 -10.27
C ALA A 352 5.56 -12.97 -11.36
N GLU A 353 4.96 -14.14 -11.58
CA GLU A 353 3.83 -14.28 -12.52
C GLU A 353 2.57 -13.61 -11.96
N VAL A 354 2.30 -13.79 -10.67
CA VAL A 354 1.20 -13.13 -9.96
C VAL A 354 1.38 -11.61 -10.01
N GLU A 355 2.57 -11.11 -9.71
CA GLU A 355 2.87 -9.68 -9.76
C GLU A 355 2.68 -9.10 -11.17
N THR A 356 3.15 -9.80 -12.21
CA THR A 356 3.00 -9.36 -13.60
C THR A 356 1.53 -9.27 -14.00
N ARG A 357 0.73 -10.27 -13.62
CA ARG A 357 -0.71 -10.30 -13.93
C ARG A 357 -1.48 -9.23 -13.17
N ASN A 358 -1.10 -8.99 -11.92
CA ASN A 358 -1.67 -7.95 -11.09
C ASN A 358 -1.37 -6.54 -11.63
N ARG A 359 -0.14 -6.30 -12.12
CA ARG A 359 0.24 -5.03 -12.75
C ARG A 359 -0.63 -4.70 -13.98
N GLN A 360 -0.93 -5.70 -14.80
CA GLN A 360 -1.86 -5.55 -15.93
C GLN A 360 -3.28 -5.18 -15.45
N THR A 361 -3.72 -5.72 -14.32
CA THR A 361 -4.99 -5.37 -13.69
C THR A 361 -5.00 -3.90 -13.25
N GLU A 362 -3.94 -3.42 -12.59
CA GLU A 362 -3.79 -2.02 -12.18
C GLU A 362 -3.77 -1.04 -13.36
N GLU A 363 -3.11 -1.42 -14.47
CA GLU A 363 -3.09 -0.63 -15.71
C GLU A 363 -4.49 -0.47 -16.31
N ILE A 364 -5.31 -1.52 -16.29
CA ILE A 364 -6.70 -1.46 -16.76
C ILE A 364 -7.55 -0.58 -15.83
N LEU A 365 -7.39 -0.72 -14.50
CA LEU A 365 -8.11 0.13 -13.53
C LEU A 365 -7.77 1.62 -13.72
N THR A 366 -6.50 1.92 -13.96
CA THR A 366 -6.02 3.30 -14.13
C THR A 366 -6.45 3.89 -15.48
N SER A 367 -6.13 3.22 -16.58
CA SER A 367 -6.37 3.72 -17.94
C SER A 367 -7.83 3.60 -18.38
N GLY A 368 -8.54 2.59 -17.88
CA GLY A 368 -9.89 2.24 -18.31
C GLY A 368 -10.99 2.87 -17.46
N PHE A 369 -10.76 2.99 -16.15
CA PHE A 369 -11.75 3.49 -15.18
C PHE A 369 -11.31 4.79 -14.49
N GLY A 370 -10.11 5.31 -14.80
CA GLY A 370 -9.59 6.53 -14.17
C GLY A 370 -9.26 6.36 -12.68
N LEU A 371 -9.26 5.13 -12.18
CA LEU A 371 -9.02 4.84 -10.78
C LEU A 371 -7.53 4.88 -10.53
N THR A 372 -7.09 5.97 -9.88
CA THR A 372 -5.70 6.12 -9.49
C THR A 372 -5.62 5.97 -7.98
N ALA A 373 -4.66 5.20 -7.48
CA ALA A 373 -4.33 5.31 -6.07
C ALA A 373 -3.73 6.69 -5.84
N GLN A 374 -4.50 7.59 -5.25
CA GLN A 374 -3.97 8.83 -4.69
C GLN A 374 -2.93 8.43 -3.64
N ARG A 375 -1.64 8.63 -3.96
CA ARG A 375 -0.62 8.74 -2.91
C ARG A 375 -0.88 10.09 -2.25
N LEU A 376 -1.46 10.08 -1.05
CA LEU A 376 -1.52 11.30 -0.26
C LEU A 376 -0.07 11.76 -0.02
N GLY A 377 0.15 13.05 -0.24
CA GLY A 377 1.48 13.66 -0.26
C GLY A 377 2.29 13.40 1.01
N THR A 378 3.60 13.57 0.91
CA THR A 378 4.61 13.28 1.94
C THR A 378 4.68 14.30 3.10
N ASP A 379 3.67 15.16 3.29
CA ASP A 379 3.72 16.23 4.29
C ASP A 379 3.24 15.77 5.67
N LYS A 380 3.78 16.36 6.74
CA LYS A 380 3.37 16.10 8.14
C LYS A 380 1.87 16.32 8.38
N ALA A 381 1.24 17.19 7.58
CA ALA A 381 -0.21 17.38 7.57
C ALA A 381 -0.94 16.14 7.02
N ALA A 382 -0.39 15.50 5.98
CA ALA A 382 -0.92 14.30 5.39
C ALA A 382 -0.85 13.09 6.33
N MET A 383 0.14 12.98 7.23
CA MET A 383 0.19 11.87 8.20
C MET A 383 -0.94 11.95 9.25
N ASN A 384 -1.26 13.17 9.69
CA ASN A 384 -2.42 13.39 10.56
C ASN A 384 -3.73 13.12 9.82
N GLU A 385 -3.79 13.50 8.54
CA GLU A 385 -4.94 13.27 7.68
C GLU A 385 -5.15 11.77 7.42
N ILE A 386 -4.10 11.01 7.10
CA ILE A 386 -4.13 9.56 6.89
C ILE A 386 -4.51 8.84 8.19
N ALA A 387 -3.91 9.20 9.32
CA ALA A 387 -4.30 8.62 10.60
C ALA A 387 -5.77 8.95 10.94
N LEU A 388 -6.23 10.17 10.63
CA LEU A 388 -7.62 10.55 10.80
C LEU A 388 -8.56 9.78 9.85
N GLU A 389 -8.16 9.53 8.62
CA GLU A 389 -8.89 8.71 7.64
C GLU A 389 -9.07 7.28 8.18
N VAL A 390 -7.97 6.64 8.60
CA VAL A 390 -8.00 5.29 9.21
C VAL A 390 -8.91 5.27 10.44
N ARG A 391 -8.80 6.27 11.32
CA ARG A 391 -9.66 6.38 12.51
C ARG A 391 -11.13 6.56 12.15
N THR A 392 -11.42 7.36 11.14
CA THR A 392 -12.79 7.62 10.68
C THR A 392 -13.39 6.35 10.09
N ALA A 393 -12.66 5.65 9.23
CA ALA A 393 -13.07 4.38 8.65
C ALA A 393 -13.29 3.31 9.74
N LEU A 394 -12.40 3.20 10.74
CA LEU A 394 -12.60 2.30 11.89
C LEU A 394 -13.84 2.66 12.73
N LYS A 395 -14.09 3.95 12.97
CA LYS A 395 -15.30 4.39 13.69
C LYS A 395 -16.58 4.10 12.90
N ASN A 396 -16.56 4.34 11.59
CA ASN A 396 -17.67 4.00 10.70
C ASN A 396 -17.91 2.48 10.65
N SER A 397 -16.83 1.70 10.63
CA SER A 397 -16.87 0.24 10.69
C SER A 397 -17.56 -0.25 11.98
N LEU A 398 -17.14 0.28 13.14
CA LEU A 398 -17.77 -0.04 14.42
C LEU A 398 -19.26 0.35 14.44
N ALA A 399 -19.59 1.57 13.99
CA ALA A 399 -20.97 2.05 13.94
C ALA A 399 -21.85 1.19 13.02
N ALA A 400 -21.34 0.78 11.86
CA ALA A 400 -22.01 -0.13 10.95
C ALA A 400 -22.22 -1.52 11.59
N ALA A 401 -21.21 -2.06 12.28
CA ALA A 401 -21.31 -3.33 12.99
C ALA A 401 -22.35 -3.30 14.13
N GLN A 402 -22.37 -2.21 14.91
CA GLN A 402 -23.36 -1.96 15.95
C GLN A 402 -24.78 -1.84 15.37
N ALA A 403 -24.93 -1.20 14.21
CA ALA A 403 -26.18 -1.15 13.44
C ALA A 403 -26.54 -2.48 12.75
N GLY A 404 -25.69 -3.50 12.83
CA GLY A 404 -25.90 -4.80 12.20
C GLY A 404 -25.68 -4.84 10.68
N ARG A 405 -25.05 -3.80 10.11
CA ARG A 405 -24.64 -3.70 8.70
C ARG A 405 -23.22 -4.23 8.55
N TRP A 406 -23.09 -5.55 8.38
CA TRP A 406 -21.78 -6.23 8.50
C TRP A 406 -20.92 -6.06 7.26
N ASN A 407 -21.52 -6.03 6.06
CA ASN A 407 -20.77 -5.81 4.84
C ASN A 407 -20.21 -4.38 4.78
N GLU A 408 -21.00 -3.40 5.22
CA GLU A 408 -20.53 -2.02 5.37
C GLU A 408 -19.43 -1.91 6.43
N ALA A 409 -19.58 -2.62 7.56
CA ALA A 409 -18.56 -2.67 8.59
C ALA A 409 -17.23 -3.24 8.07
N GLU A 410 -17.29 -4.36 7.36
CA GLU A 410 -16.11 -5.02 6.79
C GLU A 410 -15.47 -4.17 5.69
N SER A 411 -16.28 -3.56 4.82
CA SER A 411 -15.78 -2.63 3.80
C SER A 411 -15.03 -1.44 4.42
N GLN A 412 -15.57 -0.86 5.49
CA GLN A 412 -14.93 0.23 6.23
C GLN A 412 -13.67 -0.22 7.00
N ARG A 413 -13.68 -1.44 7.58
CA ARG A 413 -12.48 -2.02 8.22
C ARG A 413 -11.37 -2.22 7.19
N LEU A 414 -11.70 -2.77 6.03
CA LEU A 414 -10.76 -3.05 4.96
C LEU A 414 -10.21 -1.76 4.35
N GLU A 415 -11.04 -0.73 4.19
CA GLU A 415 -10.59 0.62 3.82
C GLU A 415 -9.57 1.16 4.85
N ALA A 416 -9.86 1.02 6.15
CA ALA A 416 -8.94 1.42 7.20
C ALA A 416 -7.62 0.63 7.17
N TYR A 417 -7.69 -0.70 7.07
CA TYR A 417 -6.54 -1.59 7.01
C TYR A 417 -5.66 -1.28 5.80
N THR A 418 -6.25 -1.19 4.61
CA THR A 418 -5.51 -0.92 3.39
C THR A 418 -4.86 0.47 3.40
N THR A 419 -5.53 1.50 3.94
CA THR A 419 -4.89 2.81 4.17
C THR A 419 -3.74 2.71 5.18
N PHE A 420 -3.95 2.00 6.29
CA PHE A 420 -2.91 1.80 7.31
C PHE A 420 -1.67 1.10 6.74
N ASP A 421 -1.85 -0.06 6.10
CA ASP A 421 -0.77 -0.87 5.51
C ASP A 421 0.06 -0.08 4.50
N THR A 422 -0.64 0.55 3.55
CA THR A 422 0.01 1.19 2.42
C THR A 422 0.76 2.47 2.78
N GLU A 423 0.32 3.19 3.82
CA GLU A 423 0.80 4.54 4.14
C GLU A 423 1.43 4.68 5.54
N LEU A 424 0.84 4.09 6.58
CA LEU A 424 1.33 4.23 7.96
C LEU A 424 2.37 3.16 8.29
N GLU A 425 2.04 1.89 8.04
CA GLU A 425 2.84 0.74 8.47
C GLU A 425 4.27 0.78 7.90
N LYS A 426 4.41 1.06 6.60
CA LYS A 426 5.71 1.17 5.92
C LYS A 426 6.66 2.18 6.57
N ARG A 427 6.11 3.21 7.22
CA ARG A 427 6.88 4.25 7.92
C ARG A 427 7.14 3.90 9.38
N VAL A 428 6.35 2.98 9.95
CA VAL A 428 6.45 2.48 11.33
C VAL A 428 7.44 1.32 11.40
N LEU A 429 7.38 0.35 10.50
CA LEU A 429 8.23 -0.85 10.49
C LEU A 429 9.74 -0.55 10.65
N PRO A 430 10.33 0.46 9.99
CA PRO A 430 11.75 0.79 10.18
C PRO A 430 12.10 1.38 11.56
N ARG A 431 11.11 1.93 12.27
CA ARG A 431 11.27 2.59 13.58
C ARG A 431 10.96 1.63 14.73
N ASP A 432 9.85 0.92 14.61
CA ASP A 432 9.32 -0.02 15.60
C ASP A 432 8.58 -1.16 14.88
N PRO A 433 9.29 -2.25 14.52
CA PRO A 433 8.69 -3.39 13.85
C PRO A 433 7.61 -4.08 14.69
N GLU A 434 7.79 -4.14 16.01
CA GLU A 434 6.85 -4.80 16.92
C GLU A 434 5.52 -4.05 16.95
N LEU A 435 5.57 -2.72 17.08
CA LEU A 435 4.37 -1.88 17.05
C LEU A 435 3.64 -1.98 15.70
N GLY A 436 4.37 -1.96 14.59
CA GLY A 436 3.79 -2.08 13.24
C GLY A 436 3.01 -3.38 13.07
N LEU A 437 3.67 -4.52 13.33
CA LEU A 437 3.07 -5.85 13.20
C LEU A 437 1.92 -6.08 14.20
N ARG A 438 2.05 -5.56 15.43
CA ARG A 438 0.98 -5.66 16.43
C ARG A 438 -0.26 -4.85 16.01
N ALA A 439 -0.05 -3.65 15.46
CA ALA A 439 -1.12 -2.83 14.94
C ALA A 439 -1.81 -3.55 13.76
N GLU A 440 -1.04 -4.07 12.81
CA GLU A 440 -1.53 -4.85 11.67
C GLU A 440 -2.41 -6.03 12.10
N ARG A 441 -1.89 -6.90 12.98
CA ARG A 441 -2.64 -8.05 13.52
C ARG A 441 -3.97 -7.66 14.14
N SER A 442 -4.05 -6.49 14.77
CA SER A 442 -5.28 -6.02 15.39
C SER A 442 -6.39 -5.69 14.38
N PHE A 443 -6.04 -5.29 13.15
CA PHE A 443 -7.01 -5.13 12.04
C PHE A 443 -7.49 -6.47 11.49
N LEU A 444 -6.66 -7.50 11.58
CA LEU A 444 -6.86 -8.83 11.00
C LEU A 444 -7.43 -9.80 12.05
N ASP A 445 -6.89 -11.02 12.10
CA ASP A 445 -7.42 -12.10 12.94
C ASP A 445 -7.03 -11.93 14.43
N GLY A 446 -6.01 -11.11 14.72
CA GLY A 446 -5.49 -10.89 16.07
C GLY A 446 -4.44 -11.90 16.52
N GLU A 447 -4.32 -12.07 17.84
CA GLU A 447 -3.45 -13.07 18.49
C GLU A 447 -4.33 -14.11 19.21
N GLU A 448 -3.75 -15.26 19.60
CA GLU A 448 -4.51 -16.39 20.17
C GLU A 448 -5.43 -15.99 21.34
N ASP A 449 -4.96 -15.11 22.23
CA ASP A 449 -5.73 -14.63 23.39
C ASP A 449 -6.53 -13.34 23.13
N LEU A 450 -6.28 -12.67 22.00
CA LEU A 450 -6.78 -11.33 21.70
C LEU A 450 -7.28 -11.24 20.26
N PRO A 451 -8.55 -11.59 19.99
CA PRO A 451 -9.09 -11.59 18.64
C PRO A 451 -9.06 -10.18 18.03
N GLY A 452 -8.70 -10.10 16.75
CA GLY A 452 -8.66 -8.86 15.98
C GLY A 452 -10.04 -8.48 15.45
N ILE A 453 -10.12 -7.32 14.78
CA ILE A 453 -11.40 -6.79 14.27
C ILE A 453 -12.00 -7.75 13.23
N LYS A 454 -11.23 -8.21 12.25
CA LYS A 454 -11.71 -9.12 11.19
C LYS A 454 -12.30 -10.40 11.77
N ALA A 455 -11.58 -11.07 12.68
CA ALA A 455 -12.08 -12.28 13.34
C ALA A 455 -13.44 -12.06 14.05
N LEU A 456 -13.62 -10.91 14.70
CA LEU A 456 -14.87 -10.57 15.39
C LEU A 456 -15.99 -10.14 14.43
N LEU A 457 -15.66 -9.47 13.32
CA LEU A 457 -16.61 -9.15 12.25
C LEU A 457 -17.05 -10.39 11.50
N ASP A 458 -16.16 -11.35 11.22
CA ASP A 458 -16.48 -12.63 10.58
C ASP A 458 -17.42 -13.48 11.45
N GLN A 459 -17.13 -13.54 12.75
CA GLN A 459 -18.02 -14.15 13.75
C GLN A 459 -19.26 -13.30 14.04
N ARG A 460 -19.26 -12.07 13.53
CA ARG A 460 -20.25 -11.02 13.74
C ARG A 460 -20.72 -10.87 15.19
N LYS A 461 -19.75 -10.96 16.12
CA LYS A 461 -19.94 -10.79 17.56
C LYS A 461 -20.28 -9.34 17.87
N ARG A 462 -21.18 -9.12 18.83
CA ARG A 462 -21.56 -7.78 19.33
C ARG A 462 -21.15 -7.63 20.79
N GLY A 463 -21.06 -6.38 21.24
CA GLY A 463 -20.86 -6.03 22.64
C GLY A 463 -19.40 -5.71 23.00
N PRO A 464 -19.03 -5.82 24.29
CA PRO A 464 -17.79 -5.25 24.83
C PRO A 464 -16.52 -5.77 24.16
N SER A 465 -16.51 -7.02 23.70
CA SER A 465 -15.36 -7.61 23.02
C SER A 465 -15.04 -6.95 21.67
N LEU A 466 -16.10 -6.57 20.92
CA LEU A 466 -15.94 -5.87 19.63
C LEU A 466 -15.41 -4.47 19.87
N GLU A 467 -16.03 -3.73 20.81
CA GLU A 467 -15.59 -2.39 21.18
C GLU A 467 -14.15 -2.39 21.68
N ALA A 468 -13.78 -3.36 22.52
CA ALA A 468 -12.40 -3.51 22.99
C ALA A 468 -11.40 -3.77 21.86
N ALA A 469 -11.74 -4.54 20.84
CA ALA A 469 -10.88 -4.74 19.67
C ALA A 469 -10.70 -3.43 18.89
N PHE A 470 -11.78 -2.71 18.60
CA PHE A 470 -11.70 -1.41 17.92
C PHE A 470 -10.93 -0.37 18.74
N THR A 471 -11.12 -0.31 20.06
CA THR A 471 -10.35 0.58 20.93
C THR A 471 -8.87 0.25 20.89
N ARG A 472 -8.49 -1.04 20.96
CA ARG A 472 -7.08 -1.46 20.85
C ARG A 472 -6.47 -1.06 19.50
N THR A 473 -7.17 -1.30 18.39
CA THR A 473 -6.67 -0.92 17.06
C THR A 473 -6.57 0.59 16.91
N LEU A 474 -7.55 1.36 17.38
CA LEU A 474 -7.48 2.82 17.38
C LEU A 474 -6.30 3.33 18.20
N GLN A 475 -6.03 2.72 19.36
CA GLN A 475 -4.89 3.06 20.20
C GLN A 475 -3.56 2.70 19.52
N ALA A 476 -3.46 1.54 18.88
CA ALA A 476 -2.28 1.16 18.11
C ALA A 476 -2.02 2.12 16.93
N VAL A 477 -3.07 2.58 16.24
CA VAL A 477 -2.96 3.61 15.19
C VAL A 477 -2.49 4.96 15.77
N ASP A 478 -3.01 5.35 16.94
CA ASP A 478 -2.60 6.58 17.63
C ASP A 478 -1.13 6.50 18.09
N ASP A 479 -0.67 5.33 18.58
CA ASP A 479 0.72 5.07 18.97
C ASP A 479 1.65 5.12 17.74
N CYS A 480 1.26 4.49 16.63
CA CYS A 480 1.95 4.58 15.35
C CYS A 480 2.08 6.04 14.89
N ALA A 481 0.98 6.79 14.90
CA ALA A 481 0.98 8.20 14.53
C ALA A 481 1.84 9.05 15.48
N ALA A 482 1.87 8.74 16.77
CA ALA A 482 2.73 9.41 17.75
C ALA A 482 4.22 9.11 17.51
N LEU A 483 4.58 7.86 17.22
CA LEU A 483 5.95 7.46 16.86
C LEU A 483 6.44 8.20 15.62
N LEU A 484 5.58 8.33 14.61
CA LEU A 484 5.89 9.08 13.38
C LEU A 484 6.01 10.60 13.62
N LYS A 485 5.46 11.12 14.73
CA LYS A 485 5.57 12.53 15.15
C LYS A 485 6.85 12.84 15.94
N VAL A 486 7.60 11.85 16.41
CA VAL A 486 8.77 12.09 17.26
C VAL A 486 9.89 12.76 16.46
N ASN A 487 9.91 14.10 16.50
CA ASN A 487 11.03 14.93 16.10
C ASN A 487 12.06 14.99 17.25
N LEU A 488 13.34 15.19 16.90
CA LEU A 488 14.37 15.64 17.85
C LEU A 488 13.83 16.77 18.74
N SER A 489 14.02 16.66 20.06
CA SER A 489 13.64 17.77 20.95
C SER A 489 14.40 19.05 20.54
N PRO A 490 13.79 20.24 20.59
CA PRO A 490 14.48 21.49 20.29
C PRO A 490 15.82 21.65 21.02
N ALA A 491 15.87 21.21 22.28
CA ALA A 491 17.08 21.23 23.09
C ALA A 491 18.17 20.31 22.52
N THR A 492 17.79 19.12 22.05
CA THR A 492 18.72 18.17 21.44
C THR A 492 19.30 18.70 20.14
N VAL A 493 18.48 19.34 19.30
CA VAL A 493 18.93 19.97 18.05
C VAL A 493 19.93 21.08 18.34
N VAL A 494 19.58 21.97 19.28
CA VAL A 494 20.47 23.06 19.70
C VAL A 494 21.79 22.51 20.23
N TYR A 495 21.75 21.45 21.04
CA TYR A 495 22.94 20.80 21.59
C TYR A 495 23.81 20.15 20.50
N THR A 496 23.21 19.43 19.56
CA THR A 496 23.93 18.79 18.45
C THR A 496 24.57 19.84 17.54
N VAL A 497 23.83 20.87 17.16
CA VAL A 497 24.33 21.98 16.34
C VAL A 497 25.45 22.74 17.05
N LEU A 498 25.27 23.04 18.34
CA LEU A 498 26.29 23.64 19.20
C LEU A 498 27.57 22.82 19.18
N THR A 499 27.46 21.51 19.41
CA THR A 499 28.62 20.61 19.49
C THR A 499 29.36 20.53 18.16
N ILE A 500 28.64 20.43 17.05
CA ILE A 500 29.22 20.40 15.70
C ILE A 500 29.90 21.74 15.40
N SER A 501 29.17 22.86 15.54
CA SER A 501 29.70 24.20 15.23
C SER A 501 30.89 24.57 16.13
N ALA A 502 30.85 24.17 17.40
CA ALA A 502 31.96 24.38 18.34
C ALA A 502 33.20 23.60 17.93
N ARG A 503 33.02 22.34 17.54
CA ARG A 503 34.12 21.47 17.10
C ARG A 503 34.78 22.00 15.83
N GLU A 504 34.02 22.15 14.75
CA GLU A 504 34.60 22.56 13.46
C GLU A 504 35.20 23.97 13.56
N GLY A 505 34.56 24.88 14.30
CA GLY A 505 35.10 26.21 14.57
C GLY A 505 36.39 26.19 15.39
N LEU A 506 36.50 25.31 16.39
CA LEU A 506 37.73 25.13 17.18
C LEU A 506 38.87 24.54 16.35
N GLU A 507 38.58 23.54 15.52
CA GLU A 507 39.56 22.97 14.59
C GLU A 507 40.08 24.04 13.63
N ALA A 508 39.18 24.83 13.03
CA ALA A 508 39.53 25.96 12.17
C ALA A 508 40.44 26.98 12.88
N VAL A 509 40.11 27.36 14.11
CA VAL A 509 40.91 28.29 14.94
C VAL A 509 42.28 27.69 15.26
N VAL A 510 42.36 26.40 15.60
CA VAL A 510 43.62 25.73 15.93
C VAL A 510 44.53 25.60 14.71
N VAL A 511 44.00 25.21 13.56
CA VAL A 511 44.79 25.11 12.33
C VAL A 511 45.26 26.50 11.88
N LEU A 512 44.39 27.52 11.97
CA LEU A 512 44.78 28.90 11.72
C LEU A 512 45.87 29.36 12.69
N ALA A 513 45.73 29.08 13.99
CA ALA A 513 46.74 29.40 14.99
C ALA A 513 48.07 28.71 14.70
N ALA A 514 48.07 27.45 14.25
CA ALA A 514 49.27 26.71 13.86
C ALA A 514 49.95 27.33 12.62
N LEU A 515 49.18 27.70 11.60
CA LEU A 515 49.67 28.41 10.42
C LEU A 515 50.30 29.75 10.79
N LEU A 516 49.62 30.54 11.63
CA LEU A 516 50.09 31.85 12.08
C LEU A 516 51.30 31.74 13.03
N ALA A 517 51.38 30.69 13.85
CA ALA A 517 52.48 30.44 14.76
C ALA A 517 53.80 30.13 14.03
N GLY A 518 53.73 29.46 12.87
CA GLY A 518 54.90 29.21 12.01
C GLY A 518 55.47 30.46 11.32
N MET A 519 54.77 31.60 11.40
CA MET A 519 55.14 32.86 10.76
C MET A 519 55.44 33.99 11.77
N ARG A 520 55.89 33.64 12.98
CA ARG A 520 56.21 34.63 14.03
C ARG A 520 57.49 35.42 13.70
N GLY A 521 57.36 36.76 13.64
CA GLY A 521 58.45 37.72 13.37
C GLY A 521 57.92 39.05 12.85
N VAL A 522 58.65 40.16 13.06
CA VAL A 522 58.24 41.52 12.62
C VAL A 522 58.23 41.64 11.08
N GLU A 523 59.11 40.88 10.41
CA GLU A 523 59.25 40.80 8.94
C GLU A 523 58.06 40.13 8.24
N ASN A 524 57.35 39.21 8.91
CA ASN A 524 56.26 38.40 8.33
C ASN A 524 54.84 38.98 8.56
N ARG A 525 54.74 40.26 8.95
CA ARG A 525 53.45 40.89 9.31
C ARG A 525 52.50 41.00 8.10
N THR A 526 53.02 41.25 6.90
CA THR A 526 52.28 41.28 5.64
C THR A 526 51.79 39.89 5.24
N THR A 527 52.64 38.87 5.32
CA THR A 527 52.31 37.45 5.09
C THR A 527 51.18 36.97 6.01
N ARG A 528 51.23 37.35 7.30
CA ARG A 528 50.19 37.03 8.28
C ARG A 528 48.83 37.65 7.94
N LYS A 529 48.82 38.91 7.51
CA LYS A 529 47.60 39.59 7.07
C LYS A 529 46.99 38.87 5.86
N ARG A 530 47.80 38.44 4.88
CA ARG A 530 47.33 37.73 3.67
C ARG A 530 46.60 36.42 4.01
N VAL A 531 47.14 35.61 4.93
CA VAL A 531 46.49 34.36 5.38
C VAL A 531 45.17 34.64 6.11
N VAL A 532 45.14 35.68 6.97
CA VAL A 532 43.91 36.09 7.67
C VAL A 532 42.85 36.64 6.70
N THR A 533 43.25 37.34 5.64
CA THR A 533 42.31 37.77 4.57
C THR A 533 41.69 36.56 3.88
N GLY A 534 42.49 35.53 3.58
CA GLY A 534 41.98 34.24 3.06
C GLY A 534 40.98 33.58 4.00
N ALA A 535 41.26 33.57 5.31
CA ALA A 535 40.35 33.04 6.32
C ALA A 535 38.99 33.79 6.37
N TRP A 536 38.99 35.12 6.30
CA TRP A 536 37.75 35.91 6.26
C TRP A 536 36.95 35.68 4.97
N LEU A 537 37.64 35.58 3.82
CA LEU A 537 37.00 35.25 2.54
C LEU A 537 36.35 33.87 2.59
N ALA A 538 36.99 32.90 3.26
CA ALA A 538 36.44 31.56 3.45
C ALA A 538 35.17 31.58 4.29
N LEU A 539 35.11 32.34 5.40
CA LEU A 539 33.88 32.49 6.19
C LEU A 539 32.73 33.07 5.35
N GLY A 540 33.01 34.08 4.52
CA GLY A 540 32.02 34.62 3.58
C GLY A 540 31.55 33.59 2.55
N ALA A 541 32.47 32.81 1.97
CA ALA A 541 32.15 31.74 1.03
C ALA A 541 31.35 30.60 1.70
N THR A 542 31.62 30.28 2.95
CA THR A 542 30.83 29.32 3.73
C THR A 542 29.40 29.81 3.95
N ALA A 543 29.21 31.07 4.35
CA ALA A 543 27.88 31.65 4.49
C ALA A 543 27.11 31.67 3.16
N LEU A 544 27.80 31.98 2.06
CA LEU A 544 27.22 31.90 0.71
C LEU A 544 26.85 30.45 0.34
N THR A 545 27.70 29.49 0.65
CA THR A 545 27.44 28.05 0.40
C THR A 545 26.24 27.57 1.21
N PHE A 546 26.11 28.00 2.48
CA PHE A 546 24.96 27.70 3.33
C PHE A 546 23.66 28.28 2.74
N TRP A 547 23.70 29.53 2.27
CA TRP A 547 22.55 30.16 1.62
C TRP A 547 22.18 29.48 0.29
N LEU A 548 23.17 29.18 -0.56
CA LEU A 548 22.94 28.57 -1.87
C LEU A 548 22.41 27.13 -1.75
N SER A 549 23.00 26.33 -0.85
CA SER A 549 22.53 24.98 -0.55
C SER A 549 21.10 24.99 -0.01
N ARG A 550 20.74 25.99 0.81
CA ARG A 550 19.36 26.15 1.27
C ARG A 550 18.38 26.42 0.13
N THR A 551 18.69 27.35 -0.76
CA THR A 551 17.83 27.70 -1.90
C THR A 551 17.66 26.50 -2.84
N LEU A 552 18.73 25.73 -3.06
CA LEU A 552 18.68 24.51 -3.84
C LEU A 552 17.77 23.45 -3.18
N ILE A 553 17.94 23.19 -1.87
CA ILE A 553 17.12 22.22 -1.14
C ILE A 553 15.64 22.65 -1.08
N GLN A 554 15.35 23.94 -0.87
CA GLN A 554 13.97 24.45 -0.87
C GLN A 554 13.29 24.29 -2.23
N SER A 555 13.99 24.59 -3.32
CA SER A 555 13.44 24.42 -4.68
C SER A 555 13.20 22.95 -5.04
N LEU A 556 13.95 22.03 -4.43
CA LEU A 556 13.81 20.59 -4.60
C LEU A 556 12.85 19.93 -3.60
N SER A 557 12.35 20.66 -2.60
CA SER A 557 11.44 20.13 -1.56
C SER A 557 10.16 19.47 -2.11
N ARG A 558 9.75 19.83 -3.34
CA ARG A 558 8.65 19.17 -4.08
C ARG A 558 8.85 17.67 -4.31
N PHE A 559 10.07 17.15 -4.15
CA PHE A 559 10.41 15.74 -4.34
C PHE A 559 10.42 14.93 -3.03
N GLY A 560 10.10 15.55 -1.88
CA GLY A 560 9.80 14.90 -0.60
C GLY A 560 10.90 13.95 -0.09
N GLU A 561 10.50 12.74 0.30
CA GLU A 561 11.34 11.72 0.94
C GLU A 561 12.44 11.11 0.01
N LYS A 562 12.20 11.05 -1.31
CA LYS A 562 13.18 10.53 -2.29
C LYS A 562 14.39 11.44 -2.40
N LEU A 563 14.16 12.75 -2.40
CA LEU A 563 15.24 13.73 -2.41
C LEU A 563 16.02 13.69 -1.10
N GLU A 564 15.33 13.59 0.03
CA GLU A 564 15.96 13.47 1.35
C GLU A 564 16.91 12.26 1.39
N SER A 565 16.48 11.12 0.86
CA SER A 565 17.31 9.92 0.71
C SER A 565 18.56 10.19 -0.14
N ILE A 566 18.42 10.79 -1.33
CA ILE A 566 19.55 11.14 -2.21
C ILE A 566 20.52 12.12 -1.53
N VAL A 567 19.99 13.15 -0.87
CA VAL A 567 20.78 14.17 -0.19
C VAL A 567 21.55 13.56 0.99
N SER A 568 20.95 12.62 1.73
CA SER A 568 21.61 11.93 2.84
C SER A 568 22.79 11.06 2.37
N VAL A 569 22.64 10.35 1.25
CA VAL A 569 23.74 9.58 0.64
C VAL A 569 24.84 10.50 0.15
N LEU A 570 24.49 11.59 -0.51
CA LEU A 570 25.46 12.59 -0.95
C LEU A 570 26.23 13.16 0.25
N ALA A 571 25.56 13.44 1.36
CA ALA A 571 26.19 13.88 2.60
C ALA A 571 27.16 12.82 3.17
N VAL A 572 26.78 11.54 3.19
CA VAL A 572 27.66 10.43 3.59
C VAL A 572 28.87 10.29 2.66
N VAL A 573 28.68 10.34 1.34
CA VAL A 573 29.77 10.26 0.35
C VAL A 573 30.75 11.42 0.53
N VAL A 574 30.24 12.63 0.71
CA VAL A 574 31.07 13.81 0.95
C VAL A 574 31.78 13.71 2.29
N LEU A 575 31.11 13.25 3.35
CA LEU A 575 31.70 13.02 4.67
C LEU A 575 32.85 12.00 4.59
N LEU A 576 32.65 10.90 3.87
CA LEU A 576 33.69 9.91 3.61
C LEU A 576 34.84 10.49 2.79
N MET A 577 34.54 11.28 1.76
CA MET A 577 35.55 11.92 0.91
C MET A 577 36.42 12.88 1.72
N VAL A 578 35.81 13.72 2.54
CA VAL A 578 36.50 14.74 3.33
C VAL A 578 37.24 14.13 4.53
N THR A 579 36.64 13.13 5.21
CA THR A 579 37.33 12.36 6.25
C THR A 579 38.53 11.63 5.68
N ASN A 580 38.40 10.99 4.50
CA ASN A 580 39.50 10.31 3.82
C ASN A 580 40.55 11.30 3.28
N TRP A 581 40.16 12.52 2.92
CA TRP A 581 41.08 13.59 2.50
C TRP A 581 42.05 14.01 3.62
N VAL A 582 41.64 13.93 4.90
CA VAL A 582 42.55 14.09 6.06
C VAL A 582 43.63 13.02 6.07
N PHE A 583 43.27 11.78 5.71
CA PHE A 583 44.15 10.63 5.85
C PHE A 583 45.05 10.39 4.64
N HIS A 584 44.64 10.81 3.44
CA HIS A 584 45.41 10.60 2.22
C HIS A 584 46.44 11.71 1.96
N LYS A 585 47.49 11.75 2.81
CA LYS A 585 48.74 12.53 2.64
C LYS A 585 48.56 14.05 2.73
N VAL A 586 49.40 14.81 3.44
CA VAL A 586 50.82 15.00 3.12
C VAL A 586 51.08 15.47 1.66
N TYR A 587 50.04 15.73 0.85
CA TYR A 587 50.16 16.17 -0.54
C TYR A 587 50.56 17.65 -0.72
N TRP A 588 50.55 18.43 0.37
CA TRP A 588 51.11 19.80 0.38
C TRP A 588 52.64 19.84 0.28
N VAL A 589 53.34 18.74 0.59
CA VAL A 589 54.81 18.71 0.52
C VAL A 589 55.30 18.77 -0.94
N GLY A 590 54.53 18.23 -1.89
CA GLY A 590 54.87 18.23 -3.32
C GLY A 590 54.56 19.55 -4.04
N TRP A 591 53.47 20.22 -3.69
CA TRP A 591 53.08 21.49 -4.33
C TRP A 591 54.01 22.65 -3.93
N ASN A 592 54.42 22.72 -2.67
CA ASN A 592 55.42 23.69 -2.19
C ASN A 592 56.80 23.51 -2.85
N ALA A 593 57.17 22.29 -3.26
CA ALA A 593 58.38 22.06 -4.04
C ALA A 593 58.25 22.54 -5.50
N LYS A 594 57.04 22.47 -6.08
CA LYS A 594 56.73 22.96 -7.44
C LYS A 594 56.62 24.48 -7.50
N LEU A 595 55.99 25.11 -6.50
CA LEU A 595 55.91 26.56 -6.34
C LEU A 595 57.28 27.19 -6.09
N ARG A 596 58.14 26.56 -5.26
CA ARG A 596 59.54 26.99 -5.08
C ARG A 596 60.41 26.81 -6.33
N LYS A 597 60.08 25.89 -7.23
CA LYS A 597 60.75 25.78 -8.53
C LYS A 597 60.28 26.88 -9.50
N LEU A 598 58.99 27.22 -9.47
CA LEU A 598 58.44 28.30 -10.29
C LEU A 598 58.89 29.69 -9.82
N SER A 599 58.99 29.94 -8.51
CA SER A 599 59.48 31.22 -7.96
C SER A 599 60.98 31.43 -8.19
N LYS A 600 61.79 30.36 -8.20
CA LYS A 600 63.23 30.44 -8.51
C LYS A 600 63.55 30.73 -9.98
N THR A 601 62.56 30.69 -10.87
CA THR A 601 62.75 31.00 -12.31
C THR A 601 62.30 32.42 -12.67
N ALA A 602 61.68 33.15 -11.73
CA ALA A 602 61.32 34.55 -11.87
C ALA A 602 62.39 35.42 -11.16
N GLY A 603 63.00 36.34 -11.91
CA GLY A 603 64.11 37.17 -11.44
C GLY A 603 63.75 38.15 -10.30
N PRO A 604 64.77 38.78 -9.69
CA PRO A 604 64.64 39.53 -8.45
C PRO A 604 64.22 40.99 -8.70
N SER A 605 62.94 41.25 -8.98
CA SER A 605 62.42 42.63 -8.95
C SER A 605 60.89 42.82 -8.99
N GLU A 606 60.06 41.77 -8.97
CA GLU A 606 58.61 41.92 -8.76
C GLU A 606 58.13 40.93 -7.69
N GLU A 607 57.56 41.45 -6.59
CA GLU A 607 56.75 40.65 -5.67
C GLU A 607 55.62 40.00 -6.47
N SER A 608 55.83 38.74 -6.87
CA SER A 608 54.93 38.04 -7.78
C SER A 608 53.53 37.94 -7.17
N GLY A 609 52.51 38.46 -7.85
CA GLY A 609 51.10 38.32 -7.44
C GLY A 609 50.67 36.87 -7.18
N LEU A 610 51.43 35.89 -7.68
CA LEU A 610 51.28 34.47 -7.42
C LEU A 610 51.60 34.08 -5.96
N GLU A 611 52.57 34.72 -5.31
CA GLU A 611 52.89 34.45 -3.90
C GLU A 611 51.78 34.99 -2.99
N TRP A 612 51.26 36.18 -3.29
CA TRP A 612 50.10 36.75 -2.61
C TRP A 612 48.88 35.83 -2.73
N LEU A 613 48.57 35.39 -3.96
CA LEU A 613 47.44 34.50 -4.22
C LEU A 613 47.62 33.15 -3.50
N SER A 614 48.83 32.60 -3.45
CA SER A 614 49.11 31.33 -2.77
C SER A 614 48.81 31.39 -1.26
N LEU A 615 49.21 32.47 -0.58
CA LEU A 615 49.02 32.64 0.87
C LEU A 615 47.55 32.88 1.23
N VAL A 616 46.84 33.67 0.42
CA VAL A 616 45.39 33.87 0.55
C VAL A 616 44.68 32.53 0.31
N THR A 617 45.07 31.77 -0.71
CA THR A 617 44.49 30.47 -1.05
C THR A 617 44.70 29.43 0.05
N VAL A 618 45.88 29.42 0.70
CA VAL A 618 46.16 28.54 1.85
C VAL A 618 45.23 28.86 3.02
N GLY A 619 45.12 30.13 3.41
CA GLY A 619 44.21 30.56 4.48
C GLY A 619 42.74 30.26 4.14
N PHE A 620 42.37 30.49 2.88
CA PHE A 620 41.03 30.21 2.36
C PHE A 620 40.69 28.73 2.41
N LEU A 621 41.48 27.87 1.76
CA LEU A 621 41.21 26.43 1.68
C LEU A 621 41.17 25.78 3.06
N THR A 622 41.99 26.26 3.98
CA THR A 622 42.04 25.75 5.36
C THR A 622 40.73 25.99 6.09
N ILE A 623 40.22 27.23 6.08
CA ILE A 623 38.99 27.59 6.81
C ILE A 623 37.73 27.17 6.06
N TYR A 624 37.74 27.30 4.73
CA TYR A 624 36.58 26.99 3.88
C TYR A 624 36.21 25.52 3.99
N ARG A 625 37.20 24.65 4.14
CA ARG A 625 36.98 23.23 4.37
C ARG A 625 36.13 22.97 5.61
N GLU A 626 36.54 23.49 6.77
CA GLU A 626 35.80 23.29 8.03
C GLU A 626 34.39 23.92 7.95
N GLY A 627 34.29 25.07 7.29
CA GLY A 627 33.01 25.72 7.04
C GLY A 627 32.09 24.95 6.08
N PHE A 628 32.65 24.28 5.08
CA PHE A 628 31.92 23.44 4.14
C PHE A 628 31.39 22.17 4.85
N GLU A 629 32.22 21.51 5.65
CA GLU A 629 31.80 20.38 6.50
C GLU A 629 30.66 20.78 7.44
N THR A 630 30.82 21.90 8.15
CA THR A 630 29.77 22.45 9.03
C THR A 630 28.47 22.69 8.26
N THR A 631 28.54 23.31 7.09
CA THR A 631 27.35 23.60 6.27
C THR A 631 26.58 22.32 5.92
N LEU A 632 27.27 21.26 5.52
CA LEU A 632 26.64 19.99 5.17
C LEU A 632 25.94 19.33 6.36
N PHE A 633 26.58 19.30 7.53
CA PHE A 633 25.96 18.78 8.74
C PHE A 633 24.72 19.57 9.15
N LEU A 634 24.79 20.90 9.05
CA LEU A 634 23.66 21.76 9.37
C LEU A 634 22.50 21.56 8.40
N GLN A 635 22.73 21.33 7.10
CA GLN A 635 21.64 21.08 6.15
C GLN A 635 20.81 19.84 6.54
N SER A 636 21.46 18.77 7.02
CA SER A 636 20.75 17.58 7.50
C SER A 636 19.86 17.90 8.71
N LEU A 637 20.37 18.66 9.68
CA LEU A 637 19.63 19.00 10.90
C LEU A 637 18.48 20.00 10.62
N ILE A 638 18.62 20.85 9.61
CA ILE A 638 17.58 21.79 9.18
C ILE A 638 16.38 21.04 8.58
N LEU A 639 16.60 19.91 7.88
CA LEU A 639 15.52 19.07 7.34
C LEU A 639 14.71 18.42 8.47
N GLU A 640 15.38 17.94 9.52
CA GLU A 640 14.72 17.22 10.62
C GLU A 640 13.97 18.15 11.59
N ALA A 641 14.58 19.30 11.94
CA ALA A 641 14.14 20.13 13.07
C ALA A 641 13.74 21.58 12.71
N GLY A 642 14.02 22.02 11.48
CA GLY A 642 13.72 23.37 11.02
C GLY A 642 14.76 24.42 11.43
N MET A 643 14.74 25.54 10.70
CA MET A 643 15.78 26.58 10.72
C MET A 643 15.97 27.27 12.09
N LYS A 644 14.87 27.52 12.80
CA LYS A 644 14.89 28.34 14.03
C LYS A 644 15.86 27.78 15.08
N TRP A 645 15.77 26.49 15.36
CA TRP A 645 16.57 25.83 16.40
C TRP A 645 18.03 25.64 15.97
N VAL A 646 18.26 25.46 14.67
CA VAL A 646 19.60 25.37 14.11
C VAL A 646 20.32 26.72 14.24
N LEU A 647 19.68 27.84 13.92
CA LEU A 647 20.28 29.17 14.09
C LEU A 647 20.65 29.47 15.55
N VAL A 648 19.82 29.05 16.51
CA VAL A 648 20.13 29.19 17.95
C VAL A 648 21.40 28.39 18.31
N GLY A 649 21.50 27.15 17.85
CA GLY A 649 22.69 26.33 18.07
C GLY A 649 23.95 26.92 17.42
N ILE A 650 23.85 27.44 16.20
CA ILE A 650 24.96 28.11 15.50
C ILE A 650 25.42 29.33 16.29
N ALA A 651 24.49 30.15 16.78
CA ALA A 651 24.81 31.34 17.56
C ALA A 651 25.56 30.99 18.85
N LEU A 652 25.08 29.98 19.60
CA LEU A 652 25.77 29.50 20.81
C LEU A 652 27.15 28.91 20.49
N GLY A 653 27.27 28.15 19.40
CA GLY A 653 28.54 27.59 18.93
C GLY A 653 29.54 28.69 18.55
N ALA A 654 29.10 29.69 17.79
CA ALA A 654 29.93 30.82 17.39
C ALA A 654 30.46 31.61 18.60
N VAL A 655 29.62 31.83 19.63
CA VAL A 655 30.06 32.46 20.89
C VAL A 655 31.13 31.60 21.56
N MET A 656 30.90 30.29 21.71
CA MET A 656 31.86 29.37 22.34
C MET A 656 33.21 29.33 21.61
N VAL A 657 33.19 29.25 20.28
CA VAL A 657 34.40 29.26 19.43
C VAL A 657 35.12 30.60 19.55
N GLY A 658 34.40 31.72 19.50
CA GLY A 658 34.97 33.05 19.63
C GLY A 658 35.66 33.25 20.97
N THR A 659 35.00 32.90 22.08
CA THR A 659 35.58 32.99 23.43
C THR A 659 36.81 32.09 23.57
N THR A 660 36.74 30.83 23.11
CA THR A 660 37.85 29.90 23.23
C THR A 660 39.02 30.28 22.33
N GLY A 661 38.75 30.76 21.12
CA GLY A 661 39.76 31.26 20.20
C GLY A 661 40.50 32.47 20.75
N LEU A 662 39.79 33.42 21.37
CA LEU A 662 40.40 34.55 22.06
C LEU A 662 41.36 34.08 23.16
N ILE A 663 40.93 33.11 23.99
CA ILE A 663 41.77 32.50 25.03
C ILE A 663 43.04 31.88 24.43
N ILE A 664 42.92 31.14 23.32
CA ILE A 664 44.06 30.50 22.64
C ILE A 664 45.07 31.55 22.13
N PHE A 665 44.59 32.62 21.49
CA PHE A 665 45.45 33.67 20.94
C PHE A 665 46.09 34.56 22.00
N VAL A 666 45.39 34.82 23.11
CA VAL A 666 45.89 35.68 24.21
C VAL A 666 46.85 34.92 25.13
N ILE A 667 46.52 33.68 25.52
CA ILE A 667 47.29 32.93 26.53
C ILE A 667 48.48 32.18 25.93
N GLY A 668 48.53 32.01 24.60
CA GLY A 668 49.60 31.23 23.96
C GLY A 668 49.64 29.78 24.45
N ALA A 669 48.48 29.26 24.87
CA ALA A 669 48.37 27.97 25.53
C ALA A 669 48.85 26.83 24.62
N ARG A 670 49.78 26.00 25.12
CA ARG A 670 50.20 24.74 24.50
C ARG A 670 49.10 23.69 24.68
N LEU A 671 48.02 23.79 23.90
CA LEU A 671 47.01 22.73 23.88
C LEU A 671 47.66 21.42 23.40
N PRO A 672 47.36 20.25 23.99
CA PRO A 672 47.85 18.97 23.52
C PRO A 672 47.13 18.58 22.21
N TYR A 673 47.55 19.18 21.10
CA TYR A 673 46.92 19.08 19.77
C TYR A 673 46.66 17.63 19.33
N ARG A 674 47.56 16.69 19.67
CA ARG A 674 47.40 15.26 19.35
C ARG A 674 46.19 14.63 20.05
N LYS A 675 45.90 15.00 21.31
CA LYS A 675 44.78 14.43 22.07
C LYS A 675 43.44 14.97 21.56
N LEU A 676 43.41 16.26 21.24
CA LEU A 676 42.24 16.91 20.63
C LEU A 676 41.89 16.26 19.29
N LEU A 677 42.88 16.06 18.41
CA LEU A 677 42.68 15.50 17.07
C LEU A 677 42.22 14.02 17.11
N VAL A 678 42.67 13.24 18.10
CA VAL A 678 42.16 11.87 18.32
C VAL A 678 40.72 11.89 18.83
N PHE A 679 40.40 12.77 19.78
CA PHE A 679 39.05 12.90 20.34
C PHE A 679 38.05 13.34 19.27
N THR A 680 38.40 14.35 18.47
CA THR A 680 37.54 14.81 17.37
C THR A 680 37.45 13.75 16.26
N GLY A 681 38.55 13.06 15.94
CA GLY A 681 38.54 11.92 15.01
C GLY A 681 37.53 10.83 15.41
N VAL A 682 37.51 10.42 16.69
CA VAL A 682 36.53 9.46 17.22
C VAL A 682 35.10 9.99 17.08
N LEU A 683 34.88 11.27 17.38
CA LEU A 683 33.57 11.90 17.24
C LEU A 683 33.07 11.92 15.79
N VAL A 684 33.94 12.17 14.80
CA VAL A 684 33.57 12.09 13.37
C VAL A 684 33.17 10.67 12.98
N VAL A 685 33.90 9.65 13.47
CA VAL A 685 33.55 8.25 13.19
C VAL A 685 32.19 7.90 13.81
N SER A 686 31.93 8.33 15.04
CA SER A 686 30.61 8.13 15.68
C SER A 686 29.49 8.77 14.86
N ILE A 687 29.65 10.03 14.46
CA ILE A 687 28.66 10.75 13.63
C ILE A 687 28.46 10.03 12.30
N LEU A 688 29.53 9.59 11.64
CA LEU A 688 29.45 8.84 10.38
C LEU A 688 28.59 7.58 10.53
N VAL A 689 28.79 6.80 11.59
CA VAL A 689 28.00 5.58 11.87
C VAL A 689 26.52 5.94 12.07
N THR A 690 26.24 6.99 12.84
CA THR A 690 24.87 7.48 13.06
C THR A 690 24.20 7.92 11.76
N PHE A 691 24.92 8.65 10.90
CA PHE A 691 24.43 9.09 9.59
C PHE A 691 24.20 7.91 8.64
N LEU A 692 25.12 6.95 8.56
CA LEU A 692 24.93 5.74 7.75
C LEU A 692 23.64 5.02 8.16
N GLY A 693 23.44 4.83 9.46
CA GLY A 693 22.23 4.22 9.99
C GLY A 693 20.97 4.96 9.59
N SER A 694 20.94 6.27 9.77
CA SER A 694 19.79 7.10 9.41
C SER A 694 19.53 7.10 7.90
N THR A 695 20.57 7.09 7.06
CA THR A 695 20.44 6.94 5.60
C THR A 695 19.84 5.59 5.22
N VAL A 696 20.26 4.49 5.86
CA VAL A 696 19.66 3.16 5.66
C VAL A 696 18.17 3.19 5.99
N ARG A 697 17.79 3.84 7.09
CA ARG A 697 16.38 3.99 7.48
C ARG A 697 15.57 4.82 6.48
N LEU A 698 16.14 5.90 5.94
CA LEU A 698 15.50 6.70 4.90
C LEU A 698 15.25 5.88 3.63
N PHE A 699 16.25 5.07 3.24
CA PHE A 699 16.15 4.17 2.09
C PHE A 699 15.05 3.11 2.28
N GLN A 700 14.93 2.57 3.48
CA GLN A 700 13.86 1.66 3.86
C GLN A 700 12.49 2.34 3.78
N THR A 701 12.37 3.57 4.27
CA THR A 701 11.12 4.35 4.26
C THR A 701 10.63 4.64 2.84
N VAL A 702 11.56 4.92 1.91
CA VAL A 702 11.27 5.21 0.50
C VAL A 702 11.08 3.92 -0.34
N GLY A 703 11.34 2.75 0.26
CA GLY A 703 11.23 1.44 -0.40
C GLY A 703 12.37 1.13 -1.38
N TRP A 704 13.51 1.79 -1.24
CA TRP A 704 14.72 1.50 -2.04
C TRP A 704 15.58 0.40 -1.44
N LEU A 705 15.41 0.13 -0.16
CA LEU A 705 16.08 -0.96 0.55
C LEU A 705 15.04 -1.87 1.21
N PRO A 706 15.16 -3.19 1.07
CA PRO A 706 14.30 -4.12 1.79
C PRO A 706 14.47 -3.97 3.30
N ILE A 707 13.44 -4.34 4.05
CA ILE A 707 13.44 -4.31 5.51
C ILE A 707 13.35 -5.76 5.98
N HIS A 708 14.42 -6.26 6.59
CA HIS A 708 14.39 -7.54 7.31
C HIS A 708 14.35 -7.25 8.81
N PRO A 709 13.16 -7.13 9.42
CA PRO A 709 13.04 -6.85 10.85
C PRO A 709 13.59 -8.02 11.66
N LEU A 710 14.13 -7.71 12.84
CA LEU A 710 14.58 -8.70 13.82
C LEU A 710 13.67 -8.64 15.06
N PRO A 711 12.54 -9.37 15.09
CA PRO A 711 11.53 -9.22 16.14
C PRO A 711 12.05 -9.59 17.54
N ALA A 712 13.05 -10.47 17.61
CA ALA A 712 13.65 -10.88 18.88
C ALA A 712 14.59 -9.82 19.49
N LEU A 713 15.03 -8.81 18.70
CA LEU A 713 16.02 -7.83 19.12
C LEU A 713 15.33 -6.50 19.49
N HIS A 714 15.15 -6.28 20.79
CA HIS A 714 14.65 -5.01 21.31
C HIS A 714 15.78 -3.99 21.39
N VAL A 715 15.87 -3.12 20.39
CA VAL A 715 16.82 -2.01 20.37
C VAL A 715 16.14 -0.77 20.96
N PRO A 716 16.64 -0.21 22.08
CA PRO A 716 16.11 1.04 22.61
C PRO A 716 16.16 2.16 21.56
N THR A 717 15.12 2.99 21.51
CA THR A 717 15.03 4.13 20.57
C THR A 717 16.21 5.09 20.66
N TRP A 718 16.84 5.22 21.83
CA TRP A 718 18.05 6.03 22.01
C TRP A 718 19.26 5.50 21.21
N MET A 719 19.36 4.19 20.94
CA MET A 719 20.45 3.63 20.14
C MET A 719 20.31 4.00 18.65
N GLY A 720 19.09 3.98 18.11
CA GLY A 720 18.84 4.49 16.76
C GLY A 720 19.16 5.98 16.66
N PHE A 721 18.79 6.74 17.69
CA PHE A 721 19.03 8.16 17.77
C PHE A 721 20.52 8.54 17.86
N TRP A 722 21.28 7.92 18.77
CA TRP A 722 22.67 8.29 19.04
C TRP A 722 23.68 7.54 18.19
N LEU A 723 23.39 6.27 17.84
CA LEU A 723 24.33 5.35 17.20
C LEU A 723 23.91 4.95 15.79
N GLY A 724 22.73 5.35 15.31
CA GLY A 724 22.19 4.94 14.01
C GLY A 724 21.87 3.45 13.91
N ILE A 725 21.65 2.78 15.05
CA ILE A 725 21.36 1.35 15.07
C ILE A 725 19.85 1.13 15.08
N TYR A 726 19.34 0.44 14.06
CA TYR A 726 17.91 0.15 13.92
C TYR A 726 17.64 -1.36 14.01
N PRO A 727 16.44 -1.80 14.45
CA PRO A 727 16.07 -3.20 14.63
C PRO A 727 15.78 -3.92 13.28
N SER A 728 16.68 -3.74 12.30
CA SER A 728 16.68 -4.44 11.01
C SER A 728 18.09 -4.95 10.70
N VAL A 729 18.18 -6.02 9.89
CA VAL A 729 19.48 -6.59 9.50
C VAL A 729 20.35 -5.52 8.82
N GLU A 730 19.79 -4.78 7.88
CA GLU A 730 20.47 -3.70 7.17
C GLU A 730 20.87 -2.56 8.11
N GLY A 731 19.96 -2.18 9.02
CA GLY A 731 20.16 -1.11 10.00
C GLY A 731 21.23 -1.40 11.04
N LEU A 732 21.62 -2.66 11.22
CA LEU A 732 22.74 -3.09 12.05
C LEU A 732 24.01 -3.30 11.23
N ALA A 733 23.91 -3.99 10.10
CA ALA A 733 25.06 -4.41 9.31
C ALA A 733 25.78 -3.24 8.63
N ILE A 734 25.05 -2.32 8.00
CA ILE A 734 25.65 -1.25 7.19
C ILE A 734 26.45 -0.26 8.05
N PRO A 735 25.94 0.26 9.19
CA PRO A 735 26.73 1.11 10.07
C PRO A 735 27.98 0.41 10.64
N LEU A 736 27.87 -0.88 10.99
CA LEU A 736 29.01 -1.68 11.46
C LEU A 736 30.07 -1.90 10.38
N LEU A 737 29.67 -2.14 9.13
CA LEU A 737 30.59 -2.24 7.99
C LEU A 737 31.29 -0.92 7.72
N GLY A 738 30.57 0.21 7.81
CA GLY A 738 31.17 1.56 7.70
C GLY A 738 32.21 1.81 8.80
N PHE A 739 31.89 1.44 10.04
CA PHE A 739 32.84 1.51 11.16
C PHE A 739 34.08 0.64 10.92
N ALA A 740 33.90 -0.61 10.49
CA ALA A 740 34.98 -1.54 10.20
C ALA A 740 35.88 -1.06 9.06
N TYR A 741 35.29 -0.43 8.02
CA TYR A 741 36.04 0.16 6.91
C TYR A 741 36.97 1.29 7.38
N VAL A 742 36.46 2.24 8.16
CA VAL A 742 37.26 3.37 8.66
C VAL A 742 38.32 2.89 9.66
N GLY A 743 37.94 2.00 10.59
CA GLY A 743 38.88 1.40 11.55
C GLY A 743 39.97 0.59 10.87
N GLY A 744 39.62 -0.18 9.84
CA GLY A 744 40.55 -0.95 9.02
C GLY A 744 41.52 -0.07 8.24
N ALA A 745 41.03 1.01 7.61
CA ALA A 745 41.87 1.97 6.91
C ALA A 745 42.88 2.64 7.87
N TRP A 746 42.45 3.01 9.08
CA TRP A 746 43.34 3.57 10.10
C TRP A 746 44.41 2.57 10.56
N LEU A 747 44.03 1.32 10.81
CA LEU A 747 44.96 0.24 11.18
C LEU A 747 46.00 -0.02 10.07
N LEU A 748 45.57 -0.05 8.80
CA LEU A 748 46.47 -0.22 7.65
C LEU A 748 47.49 0.92 7.55
N VAL A 749 47.06 2.17 7.72
CA VAL A 749 47.96 3.33 7.72
C VAL A 749 48.98 3.25 8.85
N LYS A 750 48.53 2.89 10.07
CA LYS A 750 49.41 2.71 11.23
C LYS A 750 50.42 1.59 11.02
N TRP A 751 49.98 0.47 10.44
CA TRP A 751 50.83 -0.68 10.14
C TRP A 751 51.89 -0.36 9.08
N GLN A 752 51.51 0.37 8.02
CA GLN A 752 52.45 0.85 7.01
C GLN A 752 53.45 1.89 7.54
N ALA A 753 53.04 2.74 8.49
CA ALA A 753 53.93 3.69 9.14
C ALA A 753 54.98 2.99 10.02
N LEU A 754 54.56 1.97 10.78
CA LEU A 754 55.46 1.14 11.59
C LEU A 754 56.46 0.37 10.72
N ARG A 755 56.01 -0.22 9.59
CA ARG A 755 56.89 -0.90 8.64
C ARG A 755 57.92 0.04 8.02
N ARG A 756 57.53 1.25 7.63
CA ARG A 756 58.47 2.26 7.08
C ARG A 756 59.48 2.75 8.12
N GLY A 757 59.06 2.94 9.37
CA GLY A 757 59.97 3.27 10.48
C GLY A 757 60.97 2.14 10.76
N ALA A 758 60.52 0.88 10.69
CA ALA A 758 61.38 -0.28 10.86
C ALA A 758 62.40 -0.45 9.72
N HIS A 759 62.01 -0.16 8.47
CA HIS A 759 62.94 -0.14 7.34
C HIS A 759 63.97 0.99 7.44
N ALA A 760 63.54 2.21 7.78
CA ALA A 760 64.46 3.35 7.96
C ALA A 760 65.47 3.14 9.11
N MET A 761 65.07 2.48 10.20
CA MET A 761 65.99 2.09 11.28
C MET A 761 66.97 0.99 10.85
N ARG A 762 66.57 0.07 9.96
CA ARG A 762 67.47 -0.95 9.41
C ARG A 762 68.51 -0.32 8.48
N GLU A 763 68.10 0.58 7.58
CA GLU A 763 69.02 1.32 6.71
C GLU A 763 69.99 2.20 7.52
N ALA A 764 69.51 2.90 8.56
CA ALA A 764 70.36 3.69 9.43
C ALA A 764 71.43 2.83 10.15
N ARG A 765 71.05 1.65 10.65
CA ARG A 765 71.99 0.69 11.25
C ARG A 765 73.01 0.15 10.26
N GLU A 766 72.61 -0.12 9.02
CA GLU A 766 73.51 -0.57 7.97
C GLU A 766 74.49 0.54 7.57
N THR A 767 74.05 1.80 7.50
CA THR A 767 74.93 2.95 7.23
C THR A 767 75.91 3.28 8.36
N GLU A 768 75.50 3.17 9.63
CA GLU A 768 76.39 3.32 10.78
C GLU A 768 77.39 2.15 10.86
N SER A 769 76.97 0.93 10.54
CA SER A 769 77.85 -0.22 10.40
C SER A 769 78.85 -0.09 9.25
N PHE A 770 78.46 0.58 8.16
CA PHE A 770 79.35 0.84 7.02
C PHE A 770 80.37 1.95 7.32
N ALA A 771 79.97 2.98 8.08
CA ALA A 771 80.84 4.07 8.52
C ALA A 771 81.83 3.66 9.62
N ALA A 772 81.50 2.64 10.41
CA ALA A 772 82.35 2.11 11.49
C ALA A 772 83.44 1.12 11.00
N HIS A 773 83.51 0.81 9.71
CA HIS A 773 84.49 -0.15 9.19
C HIS A 773 85.91 0.48 9.12
N PRO A 774 86.94 -0.06 9.82
CA PRO A 774 88.27 0.56 9.93
C PRO A 774 89.08 0.70 8.62
N ALA A 775 88.57 0.18 7.50
CA ALA A 775 89.29 0.10 6.24
C ALA A 775 89.20 1.38 5.38
N LEU A 776 88.28 2.30 5.67
CA LEU A 776 88.05 3.52 4.86
C LEU A 776 88.58 4.82 5.49
N ALA A 777 89.07 4.79 6.72
CA ALA A 777 89.65 5.95 7.41
C ALA A 777 91.10 6.29 6.98
N LYS A 778 91.64 5.63 5.95
CA LYS A 778 93.00 5.85 5.43
C LYS A 778 93.02 6.06 3.92
N ARG A 779 92.54 7.19 3.43
CA ARG A 779 93.04 7.76 2.17
C ARG A 779 93.25 9.27 2.34
N PRO A 780 94.45 9.81 2.06
CA PRO A 780 94.73 11.24 2.18
C PRO A 780 94.05 12.02 1.05
N PRO A 781 93.84 13.35 1.22
CA PRO A 781 93.24 14.18 0.20
C PRO A 781 94.20 14.34 -0.97
N VAL A 782 93.73 14.04 -2.18
CA VAL A 782 94.43 14.42 -3.41
C VAL A 782 93.97 15.84 -3.78
N SER A 783 94.97 16.69 -4.00
CA SER A 783 94.93 18.09 -4.44
C SER A 783 94.06 18.36 -5.65
#